data_AF-A0A5C6E5V8-F1
#
_entry.id   AF-A0A5C6E5V8-F1
#
_cell.length_a   1.000
_cell.length_b   1.000
_cell.length_c   1.000
_cell.angle_alpha   90.00
_cell.angle_beta   90.00
_cell.angle_gamma   90.00
#
_symmetry.space_group_name_H-M   'P 1'
#
loop_
_entity.id
_entity.type
_entity.pdbx_description
1 polymer ?
#
loop_
_entity_poly.entity_id
_entity_poly.type
_entity_poly.pdbx_seq_one_letter_code
_entity_poly.pdbx_strand_id
1 'polypeptide(L)'
;MKNQGLFGVCISMLIIGLAQAADDSGRNSHFWITLRPQAGTTSGNDTDLVLANGYRRVDLGSSDLSCERVDNGSNRVYQISWTGNSFLGDGGAETLQFNAVVDFNGAVSTLENVTVDGVDLSAHGLVLQELDSRVADGNLRLNFVVRNPALTVEDPDHAFADLPDGHTYGPTPYQPTTQAKLERAFPKFSWDRVPRTMLIRKPTPFTAEQYKRVANRYDIVVLEKANGGMPGYWEKATSLKKVNPDIKVLYYWNSRIYFGHNGVDDSIEDKRDEYIDPDFVIRGRLPTFQRENPELVAWWAGVCHKMMGLVEGVAADGVTPFQDFENWEHGSPIDGYFIDKKGVPISMLKPLYDGSTDDKFGMNNNGDNRDRIPYLDGTYREGWAGGATAIANAIALAQESGRNQKLTMLRNPVHNATDKRNVEDRVDENLAIYLTYAEKYAYFYWAPTVDASQPDWMWITDYVDQFNRPLGKPFGDAIKDNWIYCRGFEHCDVFFNLKPDSGSTVSRVYWKNDIGSPALDGSGFSKTDDTYTLQGSGHLSGVSDKFFYLSDLHYGDGKLAAKLEALDDSHAGARSGIMFRERNEPMTTELDFAEDYTAAYRDGTVLLPDARTVAVLRDPSGQMHMVYRSTTAGELRSAGTLPPAQGPYATLTRIGDTFTGYASADGETWTKIAQVDLSLAEKVEAGMVVCSGDDNSLAEATFRAFSREESTPDAAFPKRPPVRRALER
;
A
#
# COMPACT_ATOMS: atom_id res chain seq x y z
N MET A 1 -7.60 -12.81 -41.81
CA MET A 1 -8.76 -13.28 -41.03
C MET A 1 -8.23 -13.98 -39.78
N LYS A 2 -8.37 -13.28 -38.65
CA LYS A 2 -8.48 -13.72 -37.23
C LYS A 2 -7.66 -14.91 -36.70
N ASN A 3 -7.07 -14.67 -35.52
CA ASN A 3 -6.60 -15.61 -34.49
C ASN A 3 -5.15 -16.13 -34.56
N GLN A 4 -4.17 -15.25 -34.35
CA GLN A 4 -2.86 -15.66 -33.79
C GLN A 4 -2.34 -14.78 -32.63
N GLY A 5 -3.11 -13.81 -32.13
CA GLY A 5 -2.66 -12.87 -31.08
C GLY A 5 -3.06 -13.19 -29.63
N LEU A 6 -3.81 -14.28 -29.36
CA LEU A 6 -4.36 -14.53 -28.02
C LEU A 6 -3.68 -15.66 -27.23
N PHE A 7 -2.65 -16.32 -27.77
CA PHE A 7 -2.06 -17.50 -27.12
C PHE A 7 -0.86 -17.20 -26.18
N GLY A 8 -0.27 -16.00 -26.24
CA GLY A 8 0.87 -15.63 -25.38
C GLY A 8 0.48 -15.18 -23.96
N VAL A 9 -0.60 -14.41 -23.84
CA VAL A 9 -1.05 -13.83 -22.56
C VAL A 9 -1.69 -14.88 -21.65
N CYS A 10 -2.38 -15.88 -22.23
CA CYS A 10 -3.01 -16.92 -21.45
C CYS A 10 -2.03 -17.95 -20.86
N ILE A 11 -0.81 -18.13 -21.39
CA ILE A 11 0.11 -19.17 -20.89
C ILE A 11 0.94 -18.66 -19.70
N SER A 12 1.37 -17.40 -19.70
CA SER A 12 2.01 -16.78 -18.52
C SER A 12 1.00 -16.61 -17.38
N MET A 13 -0.24 -16.20 -17.69
CA MET A 13 -1.34 -16.22 -16.72
C MET A 13 -1.82 -17.64 -16.35
N LEU A 14 -1.67 -18.66 -17.22
CA LEU A 14 -1.95 -20.06 -16.82
C LEU A 14 -0.86 -20.63 -15.92
N ILE A 15 0.40 -20.22 -16.07
CA ILE A 15 1.48 -20.66 -15.18
C ILE A 15 1.33 -19.98 -13.81
N ILE A 16 0.93 -18.70 -13.79
CA ILE A 16 0.55 -17.98 -12.57
C ILE A 16 -0.77 -18.55 -12.00
N GLY A 17 -1.74 -18.89 -12.84
CA GLY A 17 -3.06 -19.41 -12.46
C GLY A 17 -3.11 -20.91 -12.11
N LEU A 18 -2.12 -21.70 -12.52
CA LEU A 18 -1.90 -23.08 -12.04
C LEU A 18 -1.00 -23.11 -10.79
N ALA A 19 -0.30 -22.00 -10.49
CA ALA A 19 0.40 -21.79 -9.21
C ALA A 19 -0.53 -21.23 -8.12
N GLN A 20 -1.71 -20.70 -8.48
CA GLN A 20 -2.75 -20.18 -7.59
C GLN A 20 -3.50 -21.24 -6.74
N ALA A 21 -2.92 -22.42 -6.56
CA ALA A 21 -3.45 -23.46 -5.67
C ALA A 21 -2.42 -23.92 -4.62
N ALA A 22 -1.36 -23.14 -4.40
CA ALA A 22 -0.44 -23.35 -3.30
C ALA A 22 -0.81 -22.47 -2.12
N ASP A 23 -0.54 -23.02 -0.95
CA ASP A 23 -0.80 -22.39 0.32
C ASP A 23 -0.12 -21.00 0.44
N ASP A 24 -0.91 -19.93 0.24
CA ASP A 24 -0.56 -18.52 0.42
C ASP A 24 -0.05 -18.14 1.83
N SER A 25 0.13 -19.09 2.77
CA SER A 25 0.64 -18.82 4.13
C SER A 25 2.17 -18.86 4.30
N GLY A 26 2.94 -19.35 3.33
CA GLY A 26 4.38 -19.61 3.48
C GLY A 26 4.75 -20.67 4.53
N ARG A 27 3.78 -21.43 5.07
CA ARG A 27 4.02 -22.46 6.12
C ARG A 27 3.87 -23.89 5.59
N ASN A 28 3.05 -24.07 4.56
CA ASN A 28 3.35 -25.06 3.53
C ASN A 28 4.04 -24.32 2.38
N SER A 29 5.35 -24.47 2.27
CA SER A 29 6.06 -23.92 1.11
C SER A 29 5.98 -24.94 -0.02
N HIS A 30 5.20 -24.62 -1.05
CA HIS A 30 5.14 -25.38 -2.28
C HIS A 30 6.28 -24.95 -3.19
N PHE A 31 7.03 -25.91 -3.71
CA PHE A 31 8.15 -25.67 -4.60
C PHE A 31 7.88 -26.32 -5.94
N TRP A 32 8.08 -25.56 -7.02
CA TRP A 32 8.10 -26.04 -8.40
C TRP A 32 9.47 -25.75 -8.98
N ILE A 33 10.17 -26.80 -9.38
CA ILE A 33 11.53 -26.69 -9.87
C ILE A 33 11.56 -27.20 -11.30
N THR A 34 12.16 -26.42 -12.18
CA THR A 34 12.62 -26.90 -13.49
C THR A 34 14.14 -26.96 -13.48
N LEU A 35 14.67 -28.16 -13.69
CA LEU A 35 16.08 -28.45 -13.62
C LEU A 35 16.54 -29.07 -14.94
N ARG A 36 17.45 -28.36 -15.62
CA ARG A 36 18.05 -28.80 -16.88
C ARG A 36 19.36 -29.54 -16.60
N PRO A 37 19.81 -30.40 -17.54
CA PRO A 37 21.02 -31.19 -17.36
C PRO A 37 22.24 -30.38 -16.91
N GLN A 38 22.47 -29.20 -17.49
CA GLN A 38 23.69 -28.40 -17.28
C GLN A 38 23.68 -27.50 -16.03
N ALA A 39 22.59 -27.47 -15.27
CA ALA A 39 22.51 -26.71 -14.01
C ALA A 39 23.66 -27.08 -13.06
N GLY A 40 24.25 -26.09 -12.40
CA GLY A 40 25.35 -26.29 -11.46
C GLY A 40 26.67 -26.75 -12.07
N THR A 41 26.87 -26.59 -13.39
CA THR A 41 28.15 -26.84 -14.07
C THR A 41 28.80 -25.57 -14.60
N THR A 42 30.08 -25.64 -14.96
CA THR A 42 30.80 -24.54 -15.62
C THR A 42 30.26 -24.17 -17.00
N SER A 43 29.47 -25.05 -17.63
CA SER A 43 28.80 -24.83 -18.91
C SER A 43 27.30 -24.49 -18.77
N GLY A 44 26.79 -24.40 -17.54
CA GLY A 44 25.40 -24.04 -17.27
C GLY A 44 25.15 -22.55 -17.49
N ASN A 45 23.88 -22.20 -17.68
CA ASN A 45 23.40 -20.81 -17.67
C ASN A 45 22.38 -20.61 -16.53
N ASP A 46 22.06 -19.35 -16.25
CA ASP A 46 21.19 -18.97 -15.12
C ASP A 46 19.83 -19.68 -15.16
N THR A 47 19.28 -19.88 -16.37
CA THR A 47 17.95 -20.49 -16.57
C THR A 47 17.93 -22.02 -16.51
N ASP A 48 19.08 -22.67 -16.29
CA ASP A 48 19.16 -24.12 -16.22
C ASP A 48 18.59 -24.68 -14.91
N LEU A 49 18.50 -23.87 -13.85
CA LEU A 49 17.67 -24.15 -12.69
C LEU A 49 16.76 -22.96 -12.45
N VAL A 50 15.46 -23.23 -12.44
CA VAL A 50 14.43 -22.28 -12.04
C VAL A 50 13.65 -22.89 -10.89
N LEU A 51 13.56 -22.18 -9.78
CA LEU A 51 12.73 -22.53 -8.64
C LEU A 51 11.62 -21.48 -8.52
N ALA A 52 10.40 -21.94 -8.39
CA ALA A 52 9.24 -21.12 -8.07
C ALA A 52 8.57 -21.63 -6.81
N ASN A 53 8.02 -20.74 -5.99
CA ASN A 53 7.31 -21.12 -4.77
C ASN A 53 5.93 -20.46 -4.62
N GLY A 54 5.27 -20.15 -5.74
CA GLY A 54 3.99 -19.43 -5.76
C GLY A 54 4.15 -17.91 -5.65
N TYR A 55 5.13 -17.46 -4.85
CA TYR A 55 5.40 -16.03 -4.62
C TYR A 55 6.55 -15.49 -5.47
N ARG A 56 7.65 -16.24 -5.51
CA ARG A 56 8.86 -15.91 -6.26
C ARG A 56 9.11 -16.94 -7.33
N ARG A 57 9.72 -16.48 -8.41
CA ARG A 57 10.39 -17.31 -9.41
C ARG A 57 11.82 -16.83 -9.51
N VAL A 58 12.74 -17.63 -9.00
CA VAL A 58 14.18 -17.36 -9.02
C VAL A 58 14.89 -18.35 -9.93
N ASP A 59 15.98 -17.90 -10.52
CA ASP A 59 16.91 -18.72 -11.29
C ASP A 59 18.34 -18.55 -10.74
N LEU A 60 19.33 -19.22 -11.32
CA LEU A 60 20.71 -19.20 -10.82
C LEU A 60 21.41 -17.84 -10.96
N GLY A 61 20.79 -16.86 -11.63
CA GLY A 61 21.26 -15.47 -11.63
C GLY A 61 20.92 -14.73 -10.33
N SER A 62 20.02 -15.28 -9.51
CA SER A 62 19.69 -14.75 -8.19
C SER A 62 20.73 -15.16 -7.14
N SER A 63 21.08 -14.25 -6.24
CA SER A 63 21.89 -14.57 -5.04
C SER A 63 21.19 -15.55 -4.08
N ASP A 64 19.88 -15.67 -4.21
CA ASP A 64 19.02 -16.48 -3.33
C ASP A 64 19.02 -17.96 -3.72
N LEU A 65 19.53 -18.32 -4.89
CA LEU A 65 19.50 -19.68 -5.42
C LEU A 65 20.90 -20.11 -5.87
N SER A 66 21.36 -21.24 -5.36
CA SER A 66 22.59 -21.87 -5.85
C SER A 66 22.39 -23.35 -6.12
N CYS A 67 23.20 -23.87 -7.03
CA CYS A 67 23.21 -25.27 -7.40
C CYS A 67 24.64 -25.71 -7.68
N GLU A 68 25.07 -26.80 -7.05
CA GLU A 68 26.27 -27.54 -7.42
C GLU A 68 25.87 -28.92 -7.95
N ARG A 69 26.43 -29.34 -9.10
CA ARG A 69 26.16 -30.65 -9.66
C ARG A 69 27.33 -31.60 -9.43
N VAL A 70 27.02 -32.77 -8.87
CA VAL A 70 27.95 -33.88 -8.73
C VAL A 70 27.41 -35.08 -9.50
N ASP A 71 28.16 -35.52 -10.51
CA ASP A 71 27.83 -36.72 -11.28
C ASP A 71 28.41 -37.97 -10.59
N ASN A 72 27.57 -38.95 -10.26
CA ASN A 72 27.98 -40.19 -9.61
C ASN A 72 27.46 -41.41 -10.36
N GLY A 73 28.27 -41.94 -11.28
CA GLY A 73 27.90 -43.10 -12.09
C GLY A 73 26.72 -42.79 -13.02
N SER A 74 25.59 -43.47 -12.82
CA SER A 74 24.35 -43.26 -13.59
C SER A 74 23.49 -42.10 -13.09
N ASN A 75 23.80 -41.55 -11.90
CA ASN A 75 22.99 -40.52 -11.26
C ASN A 75 23.64 -39.14 -11.37
N ARG A 76 22.81 -38.12 -11.56
CA ARG A 76 23.21 -36.71 -11.37
C ARG A 76 22.63 -36.21 -10.05
N VAL A 77 23.48 -35.71 -9.17
CA VAL A 77 23.07 -35.14 -7.89
C VAL A 77 23.21 -33.63 -7.98
N TYR A 78 22.10 -32.93 -7.78
CA TYR A 78 22.08 -31.47 -7.75
C TYR A 78 21.87 -31.03 -6.30
N GLN A 79 22.91 -30.43 -5.72
CA GLN A 79 22.88 -29.85 -4.39
C GLN A 79 22.34 -28.44 -4.52
N ILE A 80 21.08 -28.25 -4.13
CA ILE A 80 20.35 -27.00 -4.33
C ILE A 80 20.19 -26.33 -2.96
N SER A 81 20.51 -25.04 -2.92
CA SER A 81 20.29 -24.18 -1.77
C SER A 81 19.46 -22.99 -2.20
N TRP A 82 18.36 -22.75 -1.49
CA TRP A 82 17.46 -21.63 -1.73
C TRP A 82 17.14 -20.90 -0.43
N THR A 83 17.33 -19.58 -0.40
CA THR A 83 16.99 -18.72 0.73
C THR A 83 15.88 -17.78 0.30
N GLY A 84 14.74 -17.76 0.99
CA GLY A 84 13.67 -16.88 0.54
C GLY A 84 12.45 -16.74 1.43
N ASN A 85 11.99 -17.79 2.12
CA ASN A 85 10.81 -17.70 3.00
C ASN A 85 11.19 -17.94 4.47
N SER A 86 10.31 -17.52 5.40
CA SER A 86 10.33 -17.98 6.79
C SER A 86 9.49 -19.25 6.94
N PHE A 87 10.14 -20.41 7.04
CA PHE A 87 9.57 -21.70 7.42
C PHE A 87 9.28 -21.80 8.92
N LEU A 88 10.09 -21.11 9.75
CA LEU A 88 10.01 -21.23 11.22
C LEU A 88 9.08 -20.19 11.86
N GLY A 89 8.63 -19.21 11.08
CA GLY A 89 7.77 -18.14 11.56
C GLY A 89 8.47 -17.18 12.52
N ASP A 90 9.79 -17.11 12.54
CA ASP A 90 10.52 -16.11 13.34
C ASP A 90 10.72 -14.78 12.59
N GLY A 91 10.33 -14.74 11.30
CA GLY A 91 10.46 -13.59 10.43
C GLY A 91 11.90 -13.35 9.95
N GLY A 92 12.77 -14.35 9.97
CA GLY A 92 13.95 -14.45 9.12
C GLY A 92 13.63 -15.25 7.85
N ALA A 93 14.37 -15.00 6.77
CA ALA A 93 14.40 -15.96 5.67
C ALA A 93 15.34 -17.10 6.06
N GLU A 94 14.89 -18.35 6.02
CA GLU A 94 15.79 -19.49 6.21
C GLU A 94 16.19 -20.11 4.86
N THR A 95 17.23 -20.93 4.91
CA THR A 95 17.81 -21.58 3.75
C THR A 95 17.32 -23.02 3.67
N LEU A 96 16.52 -23.32 2.64
CA LEU A 96 16.17 -24.68 2.26
C LEU A 96 17.31 -25.29 1.45
N GLN A 97 17.84 -26.42 1.93
CA GLN A 97 18.86 -27.19 1.22
C GLN A 97 18.37 -28.60 0.97
N PHE A 98 18.62 -29.13 -0.23
CA PHE A 98 18.31 -30.51 -0.58
C PHE A 98 19.15 -30.99 -1.76
N ASN A 99 19.26 -32.31 -1.87
CA ASN A 99 19.84 -32.98 -3.01
C ASN A 99 18.73 -33.53 -3.90
N ALA A 100 18.63 -33.03 -5.13
CA ALA A 100 17.83 -33.68 -6.17
C ALA A 100 18.69 -34.76 -6.85
N VAL A 101 18.40 -36.03 -6.57
CA VAL A 101 19.09 -37.18 -7.18
C VAL A 101 18.29 -37.62 -8.40
N VAL A 102 18.91 -37.60 -9.58
CA VAL A 102 18.23 -37.82 -10.86
C VAL A 102 18.89 -38.94 -11.64
N ASP A 103 18.12 -40.00 -11.90
CA ASP A 103 18.48 -41.04 -12.89
C ASP A 103 17.69 -40.80 -14.18
N PHE A 104 18.34 -40.17 -15.17
CA PHE A 104 17.76 -39.91 -16.48
C PHE A 104 17.56 -41.18 -17.34
N ASN A 105 18.17 -42.30 -16.94
CA ASN A 105 18.01 -43.59 -17.62
C ASN A 105 16.89 -44.45 -16.98
N GLY A 106 16.57 -44.23 -15.71
CA GLY A 106 15.55 -44.95 -14.94
C GLY A 106 14.26 -44.18 -14.62
N ALA A 107 14.19 -42.88 -14.96
CA ALA A 107 13.06 -41.98 -14.68
C ALA A 107 12.66 -41.89 -13.19
N VAL A 108 13.63 -42.04 -12.29
CA VAL A 108 13.44 -41.87 -10.84
C VAL A 108 14.14 -40.58 -10.40
N SER A 109 13.44 -39.78 -9.61
CA SER A 109 14.04 -38.69 -8.85
C SER A 109 13.61 -38.71 -7.40
N THR A 110 14.56 -38.54 -6.50
CA THR A 110 14.35 -38.43 -5.06
C THR A 110 14.90 -37.10 -4.55
N LEU A 111 14.34 -36.65 -3.44
CA LEU A 111 14.92 -35.59 -2.63
C LEU A 111 15.61 -36.23 -1.42
N GLU A 112 16.87 -35.88 -1.22
CA GLU A 112 17.67 -36.33 -0.08
C GLU A 112 18.21 -35.12 0.68
N ASN A 113 18.55 -35.31 1.96
CA ASN A 113 19.16 -34.27 2.82
C ASN A 113 18.37 -32.94 2.83
N VAL A 114 17.04 -33.03 2.90
CA VAL A 114 16.17 -31.85 2.98
C VAL A 114 16.32 -31.22 4.36
N THR A 115 16.87 -30.01 4.41
CA THR A 115 17.15 -29.29 5.66
C THR A 115 16.74 -27.82 5.55
N VAL A 116 16.44 -27.21 6.70
CA VAL A 116 16.23 -25.76 6.86
C VAL A 116 17.32 -25.24 7.78
N ASP A 117 18.13 -24.30 7.28
CA ASP A 117 19.34 -23.78 7.93
C ASP A 117 20.32 -24.88 8.35
N GLY A 118 20.46 -25.91 7.50
CA GLY A 118 21.34 -27.06 7.74
C GLY A 118 20.84 -28.03 8.81
N VAL A 119 19.62 -27.84 9.31
CA VAL A 119 18.98 -28.71 10.30
C VAL A 119 17.83 -29.49 9.64
N ASP A 120 17.69 -30.77 9.97
CA ASP A 120 16.61 -31.64 9.47
C ASP A 120 15.21 -31.06 9.77
N LEU A 121 14.29 -31.17 8.81
CA LEU A 121 12.92 -30.66 8.91
C LEU A 121 12.24 -31.08 10.23
N SER A 122 12.41 -32.33 10.65
CA SER A 122 11.72 -32.88 11.82
C SER A 122 12.13 -32.21 13.13
N ALA A 123 13.35 -31.68 13.23
CA ALA A 123 13.82 -30.95 14.40
C ALA A 123 13.11 -29.60 14.56
N HIS A 124 12.61 -29.04 13.47
CA HIS A 124 11.79 -27.83 13.42
C HIS A 124 10.29 -28.13 13.47
N GLY A 125 9.91 -29.40 13.65
CA GLY A 125 8.52 -29.83 13.56
C GLY A 125 7.94 -29.76 12.14
N LEU A 126 8.78 -29.68 11.11
CA LEU A 126 8.39 -29.66 9.70
C LEU A 126 8.44 -31.06 9.10
N VAL A 127 7.71 -31.26 8.00
CA VAL A 127 7.70 -32.50 7.22
C VAL A 127 7.74 -32.20 5.73
N LEU A 128 8.39 -33.08 4.95
CA LEU A 128 8.21 -33.09 3.50
C LEU A 128 6.90 -33.81 3.17
N GLN A 129 5.96 -33.10 2.57
CA GLN A 129 4.72 -33.66 2.04
C GLN A 129 4.77 -33.66 0.52
N GLU A 130 4.27 -34.74 -0.08
CA GLU A 130 3.99 -34.88 -1.53
C GLU A 130 5.14 -34.48 -2.45
N LEU A 131 5.87 -35.47 -3.00
CA LEU A 131 6.82 -35.23 -4.09
C LEU A 131 6.24 -35.75 -5.40
N ASP A 132 5.96 -34.85 -6.33
CA ASP A 132 5.69 -35.18 -7.73
C ASP A 132 6.92 -34.87 -8.58
N SER A 133 7.23 -35.74 -9.52
CA SER A 133 8.37 -35.56 -10.39
C SER A 133 8.13 -36.13 -11.78
N ARG A 134 8.59 -35.39 -12.79
CA ARG A 134 8.53 -35.85 -14.19
C ARG A 134 9.73 -35.39 -14.96
N VAL A 135 10.29 -36.29 -15.78
CA VAL A 135 11.29 -35.96 -16.77
C VAL A 135 10.59 -35.76 -18.12
N ALA A 136 10.73 -34.58 -18.71
CA ALA A 136 10.18 -34.23 -20.02
C ALA A 136 11.21 -33.42 -20.82
N ASP A 137 11.43 -33.80 -22.08
CA ASP A 137 12.38 -33.15 -22.99
C ASP A 137 13.81 -33.02 -22.41
N GLY A 138 14.24 -34.01 -21.63
CA GLY A 138 15.55 -34.03 -20.97
C GLY A 138 15.66 -33.15 -19.72
N ASN A 139 14.57 -32.49 -19.31
CA ASN A 139 14.52 -31.65 -18.11
C ASN A 139 13.72 -32.34 -17.01
N LEU A 140 14.16 -32.20 -15.77
CA LEU A 140 13.43 -32.65 -14.60
C LEU A 140 12.51 -31.52 -14.11
N ARG A 141 11.25 -31.86 -13.85
CA ARG A 141 10.32 -31.01 -13.11
C ARG A 141 10.02 -31.68 -11.77
N LEU A 142 10.26 -30.97 -10.68
CA LEU A 142 9.97 -31.42 -9.31
C LEU A 142 8.92 -30.51 -8.69
N ASN A 143 7.94 -31.10 -8.01
CA ASN A 143 6.98 -30.36 -7.19
C ASN A 143 6.97 -30.98 -5.80
N PHE A 144 7.15 -30.19 -4.74
CA PHE A 144 7.06 -30.69 -3.37
C PHE A 144 6.61 -29.66 -2.36
N VAL A 145 6.21 -30.12 -1.18
CA VAL A 145 5.72 -29.26 -0.09
C VAL A 145 6.55 -29.47 1.18
N VAL A 146 7.05 -28.38 1.76
CA VAL A 146 7.57 -28.38 3.14
C VAL A 146 6.47 -27.88 4.07
N ARG A 147 5.92 -28.74 4.92
CA ARG A 147 4.72 -28.49 5.75
C ARG A 147 5.00 -28.44 7.24
N ASN A 148 4.32 -27.54 7.95
CA ASN A 148 4.14 -27.61 9.40
C ASN A 148 2.80 -28.30 9.76
N PRO A 149 2.80 -29.51 10.35
CA PRO A 149 1.58 -30.23 10.71
C PRO A 149 0.86 -29.66 11.95
N ALA A 150 1.44 -28.68 12.68
CA ALA A 150 0.82 -28.06 13.85
C ALA A 150 -0.18 -26.92 13.50
N LEU A 151 -0.36 -26.61 12.21
CA LEU A 151 -1.24 -25.54 11.75
C LEU A 151 -2.72 -25.89 11.98
N THR A 152 -3.45 -25.01 12.67
CA THR A 152 -4.90 -25.14 12.94
C THR A 152 -5.79 -24.48 11.89
N VAL A 153 -5.21 -23.67 11.02
CA VAL A 153 -5.85 -23.06 9.85
C VAL A 153 -4.93 -23.35 8.66
N GLU A 154 -5.44 -24.12 7.70
CA GLU A 154 -4.75 -24.48 6.45
C GLU A 154 -5.30 -23.67 5.27
N ASP A 155 -6.19 -22.71 5.53
CA ASP A 155 -6.72 -21.80 4.52
C ASP A 155 -5.64 -20.77 4.16
N PRO A 156 -5.05 -20.87 2.96
CA PRO A 156 -4.03 -19.93 2.54
C PRO A 156 -4.54 -18.51 2.41
N ASP A 157 -5.80 -18.35 1.99
CA ASP A 157 -6.41 -17.05 1.79
C ASP A 157 -6.69 -16.32 3.12
N HIS A 158 -6.47 -16.97 4.27
CA HIS A 158 -6.70 -16.37 5.57
C HIS A 158 -5.74 -15.18 5.81
N ALA A 159 -6.26 -14.02 6.19
CA ALA A 159 -5.44 -12.79 6.26
C ALA A 159 -4.24 -12.87 7.23
N PHE A 160 -4.29 -13.77 8.23
CA PHE A 160 -3.20 -14.01 9.18
C PHE A 160 -2.28 -15.18 8.77
N ALA A 161 -2.53 -15.82 7.63
CA ALA A 161 -1.81 -17.01 7.16
C ALA A 161 -0.29 -16.77 7.08
N ASP A 162 0.17 -15.55 6.83
CA ASP A 162 1.61 -15.27 6.75
C ASP A 162 2.25 -14.73 8.04
N LEU A 163 1.61 -14.87 9.20
CA LEU A 163 2.12 -14.35 10.47
C LEU A 163 2.60 -15.47 11.41
N PRO A 164 3.69 -15.25 12.18
CA PRO A 164 4.26 -16.21 13.14
C PRO A 164 3.23 -17.01 13.95
N ASP A 165 2.26 -16.31 14.55
CA ASP A 165 1.21 -16.89 15.41
C ASP A 165 -0.15 -16.97 14.71
N GLY A 166 -0.22 -16.71 13.40
CA GLY A 166 -1.48 -16.50 12.68
C GLY A 166 -2.42 -17.71 12.68
N HIS A 167 -1.89 -18.92 12.87
CA HIS A 167 -2.68 -20.15 13.02
C HIS A 167 -3.55 -20.14 14.28
N THR A 168 -3.14 -19.43 15.35
CA THR A 168 -3.88 -19.38 16.61
C THR A 168 -5.17 -18.56 16.54
N TYR A 169 -5.37 -17.79 15.48
CA TYR A 169 -6.51 -16.87 15.37
C TYR A 169 -7.83 -17.61 15.09
N GLY A 170 -7.82 -18.83 14.52
CA GLY A 170 -9.06 -19.54 14.20
C GLY A 170 -9.98 -18.76 13.23
N PRO A 171 -11.20 -19.26 12.96
CA PRO A 171 -12.10 -18.65 11.98
C PRO A 171 -12.50 -17.22 12.38
N THR A 172 -12.85 -16.40 11.39
CA THR A 172 -13.36 -15.04 11.62
C THR A 172 -14.60 -15.06 12.53
N PRO A 173 -14.59 -14.38 13.70
CA PRO A 173 -15.62 -14.52 14.73
C PRO A 173 -16.86 -13.64 14.50
N TYR A 174 -16.99 -13.01 13.33
CA TYR A 174 -18.07 -12.10 12.98
C TYR A 174 -18.54 -12.33 11.55
N GLN A 175 -19.79 -11.92 11.28
CA GLN A 175 -20.37 -11.96 9.95
C GLN A 175 -20.06 -10.67 9.16
N PRO A 176 -20.12 -10.73 7.82
CA PRO A 176 -20.06 -9.53 6.99
C PRO A 176 -21.13 -8.50 7.33
N THR A 177 -20.86 -7.23 7.05
CA THR A 177 -21.87 -6.16 7.16
C THR A 177 -23.06 -6.45 6.25
N THR A 178 -24.28 -6.22 6.74
CA THR A 178 -25.51 -6.50 5.98
C THR A 178 -25.64 -5.57 4.78
N GLN A 179 -26.16 -6.07 3.67
CA GLN A 179 -26.39 -5.28 2.45
C GLN A 179 -27.24 -4.03 2.72
N ALA A 180 -28.27 -4.17 3.56
CA ALA A 180 -29.16 -3.06 3.89
C ALA A 180 -28.47 -1.93 4.65
N LYS A 181 -27.40 -2.23 5.41
CA LYS A 181 -26.57 -1.23 6.08
C LYS A 181 -25.52 -0.63 5.14
N LEU A 182 -24.94 -1.43 4.25
CA LEU A 182 -24.04 -0.93 3.20
C LEU A 182 -24.73 0.10 2.28
N GLU A 183 -26.01 -0.11 1.98
CA GLU A 183 -26.79 0.77 1.11
C GLU A 183 -27.26 2.05 1.80
N ARG A 184 -27.57 1.99 3.11
CA ARG A 184 -28.23 3.10 3.82
C ARG A 184 -27.29 3.93 4.70
N ALA A 185 -26.33 3.29 5.38
CA ALA A 185 -25.46 3.98 6.33
C ALA A 185 -24.11 4.37 5.73
N PHE A 186 -23.48 3.48 4.96
CA PHE A 186 -22.08 3.63 4.54
C PHE A 186 -21.90 4.78 3.53
N PRO A 187 -20.70 5.39 3.44
CA PRO A 187 -20.42 6.38 2.42
C PRO A 187 -20.50 5.75 1.03
N LYS A 188 -20.85 6.55 0.02
CA LYS A 188 -20.63 6.13 -1.37
C LYS A 188 -19.15 5.87 -1.56
N PHE A 189 -18.81 4.70 -2.08
CA PHE A 189 -17.43 4.26 -2.21
C PHE A 189 -17.02 4.27 -3.68
N SER A 190 -15.85 4.83 -3.97
CA SER A 190 -15.21 4.77 -5.29
C SER A 190 -13.72 4.49 -5.15
N TRP A 191 -13.18 3.81 -6.15
CA TRP A 191 -11.74 3.63 -6.33
C TRP A 191 -11.11 4.74 -7.17
N ASP A 192 -11.87 5.76 -7.57
CA ASP A 192 -11.37 6.83 -8.45
C ASP A 192 -10.11 7.53 -7.90
N ARG A 193 -10.05 7.69 -6.58
CA ARG A 193 -8.92 8.27 -5.84
C ARG A 193 -8.80 7.57 -4.48
N VAL A 194 -7.73 7.86 -3.74
CA VAL A 194 -7.58 7.39 -2.34
C VAL A 194 -8.77 7.85 -1.50
N PRO A 195 -9.63 6.95 -0.98
CA PRO A 195 -10.74 7.34 -0.09
C PRO A 195 -10.21 7.93 1.22
N ARG A 196 -10.86 9.01 1.69
CA ARG A 196 -10.29 9.84 2.75
C ARG A 196 -11.23 10.02 3.94
N THR A 197 -10.61 10.05 5.12
CA THR A 197 -11.28 10.41 6.37
C THR A 197 -10.51 11.50 7.11
N MET A 198 -11.19 12.26 7.96
CA MET A 198 -10.56 13.23 8.85
C MET A 198 -11.15 13.19 10.26
N LEU A 199 -10.33 13.62 11.23
CA LEU A 199 -10.72 13.89 12.61
C LEU A 199 -10.46 15.37 12.85
N ILE A 200 -11.46 16.11 13.32
CA ILE A 200 -11.34 17.57 13.46
C ILE A 200 -11.98 18.08 14.75
N ARG A 201 -11.33 19.05 15.38
CA ARG A 201 -11.86 19.86 16.48
C ARG A 201 -11.85 21.34 16.09
N LYS A 202 -13.01 21.98 16.19
CA LYS A 202 -13.13 23.44 16.15
C LYS A 202 -14.39 23.87 16.90
N PRO A 203 -14.28 24.66 17.97
CA PRO A 203 -15.46 25.11 18.69
C PRO A 203 -16.33 26.05 17.84
N THR A 204 -15.71 26.83 16.95
CA THR A 204 -16.40 27.76 16.04
C THR A 204 -16.75 27.10 14.70
N PRO A 205 -17.71 27.65 13.94
CA PRO A 205 -18.02 27.21 12.58
C PRO A 205 -16.82 27.29 11.63
N PHE A 206 -16.85 26.48 10.55
CA PHE A 206 -15.91 26.63 9.44
C PHE A 206 -16.30 27.82 8.54
N THR A 207 -15.34 28.32 7.75
CA THR A 207 -15.66 29.24 6.66
C THR A 207 -16.39 28.49 5.54
N ALA A 208 -17.11 29.21 4.68
CA ALA A 208 -17.77 28.61 3.52
C ALA A 208 -16.78 27.83 2.63
N GLU A 209 -15.55 28.34 2.53
CA GLU A 209 -14.48 27.71 1.76
C GLU A 209 -13.98 26.42 2.42
N GLN A 210 -13.76 26.44 3.73
CA GLN A 210 -13.40 25.24 4.49
C GLN A 210 -14.49 24.16 4.38
N TYR A 211 -15.77 24.51 4.44
CA TYR A 211 -16.86 23.56 4.24
C TYR A 211 -16.80 22.91 2.84
N LYS A 212 -16.54 23.70 1.79
CA LYS A 212 -16.39 23.17 0.42
C LYS A 212 -15.21 22.22 0.30
N ARG A 213 -14.04 22.62 0.80
CA ARG A 213 -12.83 21.81 0.76
C ARG A 213 -13.00 20.48 1.48
N VAL A 214 -13.56 20.50 2.68
CA VAL A 214 -13.80 19.27 3.45
C VAL A 214 -14.83 18.39 2.74
N ALA A 215 -15.98 18.94 2.35
CA ALA A 215 -17.07 18.16 1.79
C ALA A 215 -16.76 17.51 0.42
N ASN A 216 -15.88 18.12 -0.38
CA ASN A 216 -15.53 17.62 -1.70
C ASN A 216 -14.30 16.70 -1.71
N ARG A 217 -13.50 16.67 -0.63
CA ARG A 217 -12.21 15.95 -0.57
C ARG A 217 -12.17 14.83 0.48
N TYR A 218 -13.16 14.74 1.35
CA TYR A 218 -13.25 13.71 2.40
C TYR A 218 -14.61 13.03 2.35
N ASP A 219 -14.61 11.71 2.54
CA ASP A 219 -15.82 10.89 2.53
C ASP A 219 -16.44 10.80 3.93
N ILE A 220 -15.59 10.84 4.96
CA ILE A 220 -15.98 10.72 6.36
C ILE A 220 -15.29 11.79 7.20
N VAL A 221 -16.08 12.45 8.05
CA VAL A 221 -15.62 13.44 9.03
C VAL A 221 -16.00 12.99 10.42
N VAL A 222 -15.00 12.67 11.24
CA VAL A 222 -15.18 12.51 12.68
C VAL A 222 -15.02 13.88 13.32
N LEU A 223 -16.12 14.41 13.86
CA LEU A 223 -16.06 15.58 14.72
C LEU A 223 -15.50 15.11 16.07
N GLU A 224 -14.23 15.40 16.35
CA GLU A 224 -13.52 15.03 17.59
C GLU A 224 -14.10 15.78 18.82
N LYS A 225 -13.52 15.59 20.00
CA LYS A 225 -13.92 16.40 21.17
C LYS A 225 -13.75 17.91 20.90
N ALA A 226 -14.54 18.73 21.58
CA ALA A 226 -14.51 20.20 21.54
C ALA A 226 -14.97 20.87 20.22
N ASN A 227 -16.12 20.45 19.69
CA ASN A 227 -16.76 21.03 18.50
C ASN A 227 -17.92 22.00 18.78
N GLY A 228 -17.98 22.60 19.97
CA GLY A 228 -19.00 23.61 20.33
C GLY A 228 -20.26 23.04 20.99
N GLY A 229 -20.15 21.88 21.65
CA GLY A 229 -21.30 21.18 22.22
C GLY A 229 -22.29 20.72 21.14
N MET A 230 -23.45 20.21 21.57
CA MET A 230 -24.50 19.72 20.69
C MET A 230 -24.81 20.67 19.50
N PRO A 231 -25.08 21.98 19.71
CA PRO A 231 -25.35 22.90 18.60
C PRO A 231 -24.22 22.97 17.57
N GLY A 232 -22.96 22.93 18.03
CA GLY A 232 -21.80 23.00 17.15
C GLY A 232 -21.52 21.73 16.35
N TYR A 233 -21.88 20.55 16.87
CA TYR A 233 -21.86 19.30 16.08
C TYR A 233 -22.91 19.35 14.96
N TRP A 234 -24.14 19.76 15.28
CA TRP A 234 -25.25 19.81 14.33
C TRP A 234 -25.06 20.86 13.25
N GLU A 235 -24.59 22.06 13.60
CA GLU A 235 -24.29 23.10 12.63
C GLU A 235 -23.28 22.61 11.59
N LYS A 236 -22.15 22.06 12.03
CA LYS A 236 -21.11 21.56 11.13
C LYS A 236 -21.60 20.42 10.25
N ALA A 237 -22.28 19.44 10.84
CA ALA A 237 -22.82 18.30 10.10
C ALA A 237 -23.81 18.74 9.02
N THR A 238 -24.73 19.65 9.38
CA THR A 238 -25.71 20.23 8.47
C THR A 238 -25.03 21.04 7.35
N SER A 239 -24.04 21.87 7.71
CA SER A 239 -23.31 22.71 6.75
C SER A 239 -22.47 21.88 5.77
N LEU A 240 -21.84 20.79 6.22
CA LEU A 240 -21.14 19.85 5.34
C LEU A 240 -22.10 19.15 4.37
N LYS A 241 -23.23 18.63 4.88
CA LYS A 241 -24.23 17.93 4.05
C LYS A 241 -24.94 18.84 3.05
N LYS A 242 -25.05 20.14 3.33
CA LYS A 242 -25.53 21.13 2.35
C LYS A 242 -24.62 21.25 1.14
N VAL A 243 -23.31 21.01 1.30
CA VAL A 243 -22.36 21.02 0.18
C VAL A 243 -22.32 19.66 -0.49
N ASN A 244 -22.20 18.58 0.29
CA ASN A 244 -22.17 17.20 -0.21
C ASN A 244 -23.09 16.32 0.65
N PRO A 245 -24.30 15.98 0.19
CA PRO A 245 -25.22 15.12 0.94
C PRO A 245 -24.69 13.71 1.25
N ASP A 246 -23.72 13.23 0.47
CA ASP A 246 -23.15 11.88 0.62
C ASP A 246 -22.07 11.79 1.71
N ILE A 247 -21.54 12.94 2.18
CA ILE A 247 -20.53 12.95 3.24
C ILE A 247 -21.10 12.36 4.54
N LYS A 248 -20.30 11.52 5.20
CA LYS A 248 -20.66 10.92 6.49
C LYS A 248 -20.02 11.68 7.65
N VAL A 249 -20.83 12.03 8.65
CA VAL A 249 -20.40 12.79 9.81
C VAL A 249 -20.61 11.97 11.08
N LEU A 250 -19.52 11.72 11.81
CA LEU A 250 -19.49 10.89 13.01
C LEU A 250 -19.31 11.73 14.27
N TYR A 251 -20.10 11.38 15.30
CA TYR A 251 -19.97 11.94 16.63
C TYR A 251 -18.90 11.21 17.45
N TYR A 252 -17.87 11.94 17.91
CA TYR A 252 -16.90 11.40 18.86
C TYR A 252 -17.51 11.22 20.25
N TRP A 253 -17.33 10.03 20.83
CA TRP A 253 -17.73 9.75 22.20
C TRP A 253 -16.68 8.91 22.94
N ASN A 254 -16.34 9.28 24.18
CA ASN A 254 -15.28 8.60 24.91
C ASN A 254 -15.84 7.48 25.78
N SER A 255 -15.26 6.28 25.72
CA SER A 255 -15.74 5.15 26.52
C SER A 255 -15.16 5.07 27.93
N ARG A 256 -14.21 5.94 28.31
CA ARG A 256 -13.50 5.87 29.61
C ARG A 256 -13.42 7.20 30.33
N ILE A 257 -13.06 8.27 29.65
CA ILE A 257 -12.86 9.61 30.23
C ILE A 257 -14.15 10.40 30.10
N TYR A 258 -14.62 11.01 31.19
CA TYR A 258 -15.72 11.95 31.15
C TYR A 258 -15.20 13.35 30.80
N PHE A 259 -15.50 13.81 29.57
CA PHE A 259 -15.19 15.16 29.10
C PHE A 259 -16.41 16.11 29.19
N GLY A 260 -17.51 15.66 29.81
CA GLY A 260 -18.81 16.33 29.79
C GLY A 260 -19.81 15.67 28.83
N HIS A 261 -21.09 16.00 29.00
CA HIS A 261 -22.22 15.46 28.21
C HIS A 261 -22.55 16.27 26.95
N ASN A 262 -21.73 17.27 26.59
CA ASN A 262 -21.92 18.17 25.42
C ASN A 262 -23.27 18.90 25.37
N GLY A 263 -24.01 18.98 26.49
CA GLY A 263 -25.38 19.51 26.54
C GLY A 263 -26.43 18.55 25.96
N VAL A 264 -26.09 17.28 25.75
CA VAL A 264 -27.01 16.27 25.18
C VAL A 264 -27.94 15.68 26.24
N ASP A 265 -27.41 15.36 27.42
CA ASP A 265 -28.17 14.78 28.52
C ASP A 265 -27.56 15.14 29.89
N ASP A 266 -28.23 16.00 30.63
CA ASP A 266 -27.75 16.56 31.89
C ASP A 266 -28.07 15.68 33.09
N SER A 267 -28.83 14.58 32.90
CA SER A 267 -29.23 13.70 34.00
C SER A 267 -28.05 13.04 34.72
N ILE A 268 -26.86 13.04 34.10
CA ILE A 268 -25.62 12.61 34.73
C ILE A 268 -25.24 13.47 35.93
N GLU A 269 -25.58 14.76 35.93
CA GLU A 269 -25.20 15.66 37.03
C GLU A 269 -25.94 15.31 38.32
N ASP A 270 -27.17 14.79 38.23
CA ASP A 270 -27.93 14.27 39.37
C ASP A 270 -27.37 12.95 39.92
N LYS A 271 -26.65 12.18 39.10
CA LYS A 271 -26.09 10.85 39.43
C LYS A 271 -24.57 10.83 39.42
N ARG A 272 -23.94 12.00 39.53
CA ARG A 272 -22.51 12.18 39.26
C ARG A 272 -21.63 11.30 40.14
N ASP A 273 -21.98 11.15 41.41
CA ASP A 273 -21.23 10.34 42.39
C ASP A 273 -21.33 8.83 42.11
N GLU A 274 -22.36 8.39 41.40
CA GLU A 274 -22.56 6.98 41.02
C GLU A 274 -21.97 6.66 39.63
N TYR A 275 -21.88 7.68 38.77
CA TYR A 275 -21.53 7.54 37.35
C TYR A 275 -20.06 7.84 37.07
N ILE A 276 -19.44 8.67 37.91
CA ILE A 276 -18.04 9.04 37.81
C ILE A 276 -17.23 8.28 38.87
N ASP A 277 -16.14 7.67 38.43
CA ASP A 277 -15.23 6.93 39.30
C ASP A 277 -14.53 7.92 40.26
N PRO A 278 -14.74 7.78 41.58
CA PRO A 278 -14.18 8.71 42.55
C PRO A 278 -12.67 8.52 42.74
N ASP A 279 -12.14 7.33 42.42
CA ASP A 279 -10.78 6.93 42.74
C ASP A 279 -9.87 6.84 41.51
N PHE A 280 -10.46 6.64 40.32
CA PHE A 280 -9.71 6.50 39.08
C PHE A 280 -9.80 7.71 38.16
N VAL A 281 -8.68 8.43 38.05
CA VAL A 281 -8.49 9.52 37.09
C VAL A 281 -7.37 9.22 36.09
N ILE A 282 -7.51 9.71 34.87
CA ILE A 282 -6.48 9.62 33.84
C ILE A 282 -5.63 10.91 33.84
N ARG A 283 -4.31 10.76 33.68
CA ARG A 283 -3.34 11.88 33.70
C ARG A 283 -3.45 12.75 34.97
N GLY A 284 -3.81 12.12 36.09
CA GLY A 284 -3.90 12.76 37.41
C GLY A 284 -5.03 13.78 37.58
N ARG A 285 -5.93 13.94 36.61
CA ARG A 285 -6.99 14.97 36.69
C ARG A 285 -8.27 14.70 35.91
N LEU A 286 -8.25 13.80 34.93
CA LEU A 286 -9.40 13.58 34.05
C LEU A 286 -10.32 12.51 34.68
N PRO A 287 -11.57 12.87 35.04
CA PRO A 287 -12.51 11.91 35.64
C PRO A 287 -12.83 10.79 34.66
N THR A 288 -13.13 9.60 35.19
CA THR A 288 -13.50 8.44 34.37
C THR A 288 -14.87 7.89 34.73
N PHE A 289 -15.47 7.15 33.81
CA PHE A 289 -16.78 6.51 34.01
C PHE A 289 -16.67 5.24 34.88
N GLN A 290 -17.68 5.00 35.73
CA GLN A 290 -17.96 3.74 36.40
C GLN A 290 -18.57 2.71 35.42
N ARG A 291 -17.74 2.13 34.55
CA ARG A 291 -18.18 1.35 33.36
C ARG A 291 -18.92 0.05 33.68
N GLU A 292 -18.88 -0.36 34.94
CA GLU A 292 -19.54 -1.55 35.48
C GLU A 292 -20.97 -1.23 35.97
N ASN A 293 -21.33 0.06 36.12
CA ASN A 293 -22.67 0.48 36.50
C ASN A 293 -23.64 0.39 35.29
N PRO A 294 -24.66 -0.49 35.32
CA PRO A 294 -25.56 -0.69 34.18
C PRO A 294 -26.41 0.54 33.85
N GLU A 295 -26.75 1.38 34.83
CA GLU A 295 -27.50 2.61 34.57
C GLU A 295 -26.63 3.64 33.83
N LEU A 296 -25.35 3.75 34.21
CA LEU A 296 -24.40 4.58 33.47
C LEU A 296 -24.24 4.07 32.04
N VAL A 297 -24.14 2.76 31.83
CA VAL A 297 -24.01 2.19 30.49
C VAL A 297 -25.23 2.52 29.62
N ALA A 298 -26.44 2.44 30.18
CA ALA A 298 -27.66 2.83 29.49
C ALA A 298 -27.67 4.33 29.15
N TRP A 299 -27.30 5.19 30.11
CA TRP A 299 -27.16 6.64 29.88
C TRP A 299 -26.11 6.94 28.79
N TRP A 300 -24.94 6.30 28.87
CA TRP A 300 -23.81 6.51 27.97
C TRP A 300 -24.15 6.13 26.52
N ALA A 301 -24.87 5.03 26.30
CA ALA A 301 -25.38 4.64 24.98
C ALA A 301 -26.49 5.59 24.52
N GLY A 302 -27.38 5.98 25.44
CA GLY A 302 -28.48 6.91 25.19
C GLY A 302 -28.02 8.28 24.68
N VAL A 303 -26.89 8.81 25.15
CA VAL A 303 -26.29 10.05 24.62
C VAL A 303 -26.00 9.94 23.11
N CYS A 304 -25.41 8.82 22.66
CA CYS A 304 -25.16 8.60 21.24
C CYS A 304 -26.46 8.41 20.46
N HIS A 305 -27.41 7.64 20.97
CA HIS A 305 -28.72 7.44 20.32
C HIS A 305 -29.47 8.76 20.15
N LYS A 306 -29.45 9.65 21.16
CA LYS A 306 -29.99 11.01 21.07
C LYS A 306 -29.28 11.81 19.98
N MET A 307 -27.94 11.88 20.01
CA MET A 307 -27.17 12.62 18.99
C MET A 307 -27.47 12.15 17.56
N MET A 308 -27.70 10.86 17.35
CA MET A 308 -28.09 10.27 16.05
C MET A 308 -29.59 10.40 15.73
N GLY A 309 -30.41 10.95 16.64
CA GLY A 309 -31.85 11.09 16.45
C GLY A 309 -32.62 9.78 16.47
N LEU A 310 -32.16 8.77 17.22
CA LEU A 310 -32.82 7.47 17.33
C LEU A 310 -33.82 7.39 18.48
N VAL A 311 -33.70 8.30 19.45
CA VAL A 311 -34.60 8.41 20.59
C VAL A 311 -34.90 9.88 20.84
N GLU A 312 -36.09 10.16 21.35
CA GLU A 312 -36.46 11.50 21.80
C GLU A 312 -35.55 11.97 22.95
N GLY A 313 -35.30 13.28 22.99
CA GLY A 313 -34.48 13.89 24.01
C GLY A 313 -34.71 15.39 24.10
N VAL A 314 -34.33 15.98 25.23
CA VAL A 314 -34.32 17.43 25.45
C VAL A 314 -32.89 17.79 25.79
N ALA A 315 -32.29 18.76 25.09
CA ALA A 315 -30.99 19.27 25.47
C ALA A 315 -31.08 20.06 26.79
N ALA A 316 -29.95 20.23 27.47
CA ALA A 316 -29.77 20.99 28.72
C ALA A 316 -30.57 22.30 28.83
N ASP A 317 -30.69 23.03 27.71
CA ASP A 317 -31.23 24.38 27.59
C ASP A 317 -32.72 24.41 27.20
N GLY A 318 -33.38 23.25 27.15
CA GLY A 318 -34.77 23.14 26.70
C GLY A 318 -34.93 23.30 25.19
N VAL A 319 -33.84 23.50 24.43
CA VAL A 319 -33.85 23.48 22.97
C VAL A 319 -33.91 22.03 22.51
N THR A 320 -34.81 21.77 21.59
CA THR A 320 -35.15 20.41 21.19
C THR A 320 -34.80 20.17 19.73
N PRO A 321 -33.53 19.83 19.43
CA PRO A 321 -33.19 19.34 18.11
C PRO A 321 -33.80 17.94 17.82
N PHE A 322 -34.51 17.34 18.80
CA PHE A 322 -35.05 15.98 18.74
C PHE A 322 -36.59 15.89 18.85
N GLN A 323 -37.34 17.00 18.78
CA GLN A 323 -38.78 16.99 19.09
C GLN A 323 -39.74 16.86 17.89
N ASP A 324 -39.26 16.91 16.65
CA ASP A 324 -40.17 16.96 15.49
C ASP A 324 -39.75 16.01 14.36
N PHE A 325 -39.64 14.72 14.71
CA PHE A 325 -39.26 13.63 13.79
C PHE A 325 -40.23 13.46 12.62
N GLU A 326 -41.51 13.81 12.79
CA GLU A 326 -42.53 13.65 11.74
C GLU A 326 -42.53 14.80 10.70
N ASN A 327 -41.98 15.97 11.04
CA ASN A 327 -42.04 17.18 10.19
C ASN A 327 -40.69 17.60 9.58
N TRP A 328 -39.57 16.94 9.94
CA TRP A 328 -38.26 17.25 9.37
C TRP A 328 -37.97 16.37 8.16
N GLU A 329 -37.89 16.96 6.96
CA GLU A 329 -37.68 16.28 5.67
C GLU A 329 -36.44 15.36 5.59
N HIS A 330 -35.53 15.37 6.58
CA HIS A 330 -34.15 14.83 6.48
C HIS A 330 -33.54 14.16 7.74
N GLY A 331 -34.22 14.06 8.89
CA GLY A 331 -33.68 13.38 10.10
C GLY A 331 -32.41 14.03 10.69
N SER A 332 -31.71 13.32 11.61
CA SER A 332 -30.46 13.81 12.22
C SER A 332 -29.31 13.87 11.19
N PRO A 333 -28.52 14.97 11.15
CA PRO A 333 -27.37 15.10 10.25
C PRO A 333 -26.15 14.28 10.71
N ILE A 334 -26.24 13.57 11.83
CA ILE A 334 -25.20 12.68 12.33
C ILE A 334 -25.48 11.27 11.82
N ASP A 335 -24.53 10.70 11.07
CA ASP A 335 -24.66 9.38 10.43
C ASP A 335 -24.22 8.23 11.34
N GLY A 336 -23.57 8.54 12.47
CA GLY A 336 -23.00 7.50 13.32
C GLY A 336 -22.16 8.03 14.47
N TYR A 337 -21.43 7.10 15.08
CA TYR A 337 -20.56 7.40 16.22
C TYR A 337 -19.14 6.84 16.04
N PHE A 338 -18.20 7.51 16.69
CA PHE A 338 -16.82 7.08 16.85
C PHE A 338 -16.51 6.94 18.35
N ILE A 339 -16.36 5.70 18.83
CA ILE A 339 -16.05 5.41 20.22
C ILE A 339 -14.54 5.40 20.43
N ASP A 340 -14.04 6.36 21.20
CA ASP A 340 -12.63 6.43 21.55
C ASP A 340 -12.28 5.48 22.72
N LYS A 341 -11.03 4.99 22.67
CA LYS A 341 -10.33 4.00 23.53
C LYS A 341 -10.35 2.54 23.06
N LYS A 342 -9.13 1.97 23.04
CA LYS A 342 -8.80 0.56 22.77
C LYS A 342 -9.36 -0.47 23.77
N GLY A 343 -9.99 -0.03 24.84
CA GLY A 343 -10.33 -0.86 26.01
C GLY A 343 -11.81 -0.86 26.35
N VAL A 344 -12.67 -0.50 25.39
CA VAL A 344 -14.11 -0.45 25.60
C VAL A 344 -14.66 -1.86 25.88
N PRO A 345 -15.41 -2.07 26.96
CA PRO A 345 -16.05 -3.36 27.23
C PRO A 345 -17.16 -3.65 26.22
N ILE A 346 -17.34 -4.93 25.86
CA ILE A 346 -18.47 -5.37 25.03
C ILE A 346 -19.80 -5.00 25.69
N SER A 347 -19.89 -5.01 27.01
CA SER A 347 -21.09 -4.58 27.75
C SER A 347 -21.50 -3.13 27.49
N MET A 348 -20.58 -2.27 27.04
CA MET A 348 -20.89 -0.90 26.61
C MET A 348 -21.18 -0.82 25.11
N LEU A 349 -20.43 -1.53 24.27
CA LEU A 349 -20.63 -1.50 22.82
C LEU A 349 -21.96 -2.15 22.41
N LYS A 350 -22.31 -3.27 23.01
CA LYS A 350 -23.49 -4.05 22.66
C LYS A 350 -24.80 -3.24 22.73
N PRO A 351 -25.18 -2.60 23.84
CA PRO A 351 -26.43 -1.83 23.90
C PRO A 351 -26.44 -0.64 22.94
N LEU A 352 -25.28 -0.02 22.69
CA LEU A 352 -25.14 1.04 21.69
C LEU A 352 -25.39 0.50 20.27
N TYR A 353 -24.77 -0.63 19.92
CA TYR A 353 -24.91 -1.29 18.62
C TYR A 353 -26.33 -1.81 18.38
N ASP A 354 -26.89 -2.54 19.35
CA ASP A 354 -28.24 -3.11 19.27
C ASP A 354 -29.33 -2.03 19.15
N GLY A 355 -29.10 -0.84 19.72
CA GLY A 355 -29.99 0.31 19.63
C GLY A 355 -29.79 1.18 18.37
N SER A 356 -28.87 0.82 17.48
CA SER A 356 -28.62 1.54 16.23
C SER A 356 -29.44 0.96 15.07
N THR A 357 -29.95 1.82 14.20
CA THR A 357 -30.68 1.43 12.98
C THR A 357 -29.74 1.22 11.80
N ASP A 358 -30.25 0.61 10.72
CA ASP A 358 -29.46 0.28 9.53
C ASP A 358 -28.99 1.50 8.70
N ASP A 359 -29.52 2.69 8.94
CA ASP A 359 -29.06 3.96 8.37
C ASP A 359 -27.97 4.63 9.22
N LYS A 360 -27.58 4.02 10.34
CA LYS A 360 -26.47 4.48 11.20
C LYS A 360 -25.34 3.45 11.24
N PHE A 361 -24.13 3.94 11.48
CA PHE A 361 -22.97 3.07 11.67
C PHE A 361 -22.07 3.45 12.83
N GLY A 362 -21.44 2.44 13.41
CA GLY A 362 -20.61 2.58 14.60
C GLY A 362 -19.17 2.15 14.40
N MET A 363 -18.23 2.95 14.91
CA MET A 363 -16.80 2.64 14.89
C MET A 363 -16.16 2.71 16.27
N ASN A 364 -15.06 1.98 16.48
CA ASN A 364 -14.26 2.05 17.70
C ASN A 364 -12.76 2.25 17.40
N ASN A 365 -12.13 3.13 18.18
CA ASN A 365 -10.70 3.35 18.17
C ASN A 365 -9.95 2.12 18.68
N ASN A 366 -9.00 1.62 17.90
CA ASN A 366 -8.22 0.42 18.16
C ASN A 366 -9.17 -0.76 18.44
N GLY A 367 -10.06 -1.00 17.48
CA GLY A 367 -10.88 -2.21 17.41
C GLY A 367 -10.05 -3.44 17.03
N ASP A 368 -8.79 -3.53 17.48
CA ASP A 368 -7.87 -4.62 17.18
C ASP A 368 -8.16 -5.91 17.95
N ASN A 369 -9.20 -5.87 18.78
CA ASN A 369 -9.77 -7.04 19.41
C ASN A 369 -10.89 -7.60 18.52
N ARG A 370 -10.62 -8.76 17.88
CA ARG A 370 -11.56 -9.47 17.00
C ARG A 370 -12.91 -9.78 17.66
N ASP A 371 -12.96 -9.97 18.98
CA ASP A 371 -14.21 -10.27 19.71
C ASP A 371 -15.14 -9.06 19.81
N ARG A 372 -14.66 -7.85 19.53
CA ARG A 372 -15.49 -6.62 19.55
C ARG A 372 -16.09 -6.28 18.19
N ILE A 373 -15.47 -6.73 17.11
CA ILE A 373 -15.92 -6.47 15.74
C ILE A 373 -17.37 -6.93 15.48
N PRO A 374 -17.91 -8.01 16.10
CA PRO A 374 -19.34 -8.33 16.00
C PRO A 374 -20.30 -7.20 16.43
N TYR A 375 -19.83 -6.25 17.23
CA TYR A 375 -20.63 -5.13 17.78
C TYR A 375 -20.21 -3.78 17.19
N LEU A 376 -19.61 -3.80 16.00
CA LEU A 376 -19.11 -2.64 15.28
C LEU A 376 -19.38 -2.79 13.77
N ASP A 377 -19.57 -1.67 13.09
CA ASP A 377 -19.65 -1.62 11.63
C ASP A 377 -18.30 -1.25 10.99
N GLY A 378 -17.38 -0.70 11.80
CA GLY A 378 -16.02 -0.42 11.36
C GLY A 378 -14.97 -0.39 12.47
N THR A 379 -13.73 -0.58 12.07
CA THR A 379 -12.54 -0.52 12.91
C THR A 379 -11.70 0.70 12.55
N TYR A 380 -11.06 1.28 13.55
CA TYR A 380 -10.11 2.36 13.36
C TYR A 380 -8.80 1.97 14.03
N ARG A 381 -7.67 2.25 13.38
CA ARG A 381 -6.34 1.97 13.91
C ARG A 381 -5.51 3.25 13.99
N GLU A 382 -5.19 3.66 15.22
CA GLU A 382 -4.32 4.80 15.52
C GLU A 382 -2.96 4.32 15.99
N GLY A 383 -1.91 4.91 15.41
CA GLY A 383 -0.54 4.63 15.82
C GLY A 383 -0.11 3.23 15.40
N TRP A 384 0.33 3.12 14.16
CA TRP A 384 0.92 1.89 13.60
C TRP A 384 2.38 1.69 14.07
N ALA A 385 2.78 2.42 15.13
CA ALA A 385 4.10 2.38 15.72
C ALA A 385 4.28 1.06 16.51
N GLY A 386 5.10 0.20 15.95
CA GLY A 386 5.57 -1.06 16.50
C GLY A 386 6.59 -1.65 15.53
N GLY A 387 7.35 -2.65 15.94
CA GLY A 387 8.23 -3.35 15.00
C GLY A 387 7.44 -3.95 13.83
N ALA A 388 8.12 -4.39 12.79
CA ALA A 388 7.52 -4.95 11.57
C ALA A 388 6.37 -5.94 11.84
N THR A 389 6.49 -6.80 12.86
CA THR A 389 5.45 -7.74 13.32
C THR A 389 4.13 -7.06 13.69
N ALA A 390 4.17 -5.92 14.39
CA ALA A 390 2.96 -5.22 14.82
C ALA A 390 2.22 -4.59 13.63
N ILE A 391 2.97 -4.08 12.65
CA ILE A 391 2.41 -3.53 11.42
C ILE A 391 1.79 -4.66 10.58
N ALA A 392 2.49 -5.79 10.42
CA ALA A 392 2.00 -6.94 9.68
C ALA A 392 0.70 -7.53 10.28
N ASN A 393 0.60 -7.62 11.62
CA ASN A 393 -0.64 -8.01 12.30
C ASN A 393 -1.79 -7.03 12.05
N ALA A 394 -1.49 -5.72 12.01
CA ALA A 394 -2.51 -4.71 11.77
C ALA A 394 -2.99 -4.70 10.31
N ILE A 395 -2.10 -4.96 9.34
CA ILE A 395 -2.45 -5.19 7.92
C ILE A 395 -3.41 -6.38 7.83
N ALA A 396 -3.03 -7.54 8.40
CA ALA A 396 -3.85 -8.76 8.38
C ALA A 396 -5.26 -8.54 8.97
N LEU A 397 -5.36 -7.87 10.13
CA LEU A 397 -6.66 -7.60 10.72
C LEU A 397 -7.51 -6.65 9.87
N ALA A 398 -6.89 -5.64 9.26
CA ALA A 398 -7.58 -4.71 8.38
C ALA A 398 -8.08 -5.40 7.10
N GLN A 399 -7.30 -6.33 6.53
CA GLN A 399 -7.74 -7.18 5.42
C GLN A 399 -8.91 -8.08 5.82
N GLU A 400 -8.83 -8.79 6.96
CA GLU A 400 -9.93 -9.64 7.46
C GLU A 400 -11.23 -8.82 7.62
N SER A 401 -11.11 -7.65 8.26
CA SER A 401 -12.25 -6.75 8.48
C SER A 401 -12.84 -6.24 7.17
N GLY A 402 -11.97 -5.76 6.26
CA GLY A 402 -12.35 -5.19 4.97
C GLY A 402 -13.01 -6.20 4.03
N ARG A 403 -12.49 -7.44 3.95
CA ARG A 403 -13.09 -8.54 3.18
C ARG A 403 -14.49 -8.92 3.69
N ASN A 404 -14.73 -8.72 4.99
CA ASN A 404 -16.05 -8.85 5.62
C ASN A 404 -16.87 -7.55 5.58
N GLN A 405 -16.50 -6.60 4.71
CA GLN A 405 -17.21 -5.33 4.48
C GLN A 405 -17.40 -4.50 5.75
N LYS A 406 -16.47 -4.63 6.71
CA LYS A 406 -16.34 -3.68 7.82
C LYS A 406 -15.57 -2.46 7.32
N LEU A 407 -16.01 -1.28 7.73
CA LEU A 407 -15.30 -0.05 7.40
C LEU A 407 -13.95 -0.02 8.13
N THR A 408 -12.84 0.25 7.43
CA THR A 408 -11.53 0.37 8.08
C THR A 408 -10.99 1.79 7.94
N MET A 409 -10.49 2.37 9.03
CA MET A 409 -9.79 3.65 9.00
C MET A 409 -8.35 3.50 9.52
N LEU A 410 -7.38 3.87 8.70
CA LEU A 410 -5.99 4.03 9.16
C LEU A 410 -5.73 5.49 9.50
N ARG A 411 -5.28 5.69 10.74
CA ARG A 411 -4.75 6.97 11.19
C ARG A 411 -3.30 6.85 11.62
N ASN A 412 -2.44 7.51 10.86
CA ASN A 412 -1.10 7.84 11.30
C ASN A 412 -0.83 9.34 11.04
N PRO A 413 -0.92 10.19 12.07
CA PRO A 413 -0.71 11.63 11.89
C PRO A 413 0.76 11.93 11.61
N VAL A 414 1.01 12.99 10.84
CA VAL A 414 2.36 13.50 10.61
C VAL A 414 2.73 14.57 11.63
N HIS A 415 3.27 14.13 12.76
CA HIS A 415 3.65 15.04 13.84
C HIS A 415 4.84 15.94 13.45
N ASN A 416 4.84 17.16 14.00
CA ASN A 416 5.93 18.13 13.86
C ASN A 416 6.28 18.51 12.40
N ALA A 417 5.29 18.47 11.50
CA ALA A 417 5.47 19.00 10.16
C ALA A 417 5.60 20.53 10.19
N THR A 418 6.58 21.06 9.46
CA THR A 418 6.91 22.49 9.43
C THR A 418 6.18 23.24 8.32
N ASP A 419 5.82 22.55 7.24
CA ASP A 419 5.26 23.12 6.01
C ASP A 419 4.55 22.03 5.17
N LYS A 420 3.96 22.44 4.04
CA LYS A 420 3.24 21.55 3.12
C LYS A 420 4.12 20.46 2.53
N ARG A 421 5.36 20.80 2.15
CA ARG A 421 6.32 19.86 1.53
C ARG A 421 6.64 18.73 2.49
N ASN A 422 6.94 19.09 3.74
CA ASN A 422 7.25 18.12 4.79
C ASN A 422 6.11 17.13 5.09
N VAL A 423 4.85 17.54 4.86
CA VAL A 423 3.67 16.66 4.97
C VAL A 423 3.59 15.68 3.79
N GLU A 424 3.89 16.15 2.58
CA GLU A 424 3.84 15.34 1.37
C GLU A 424 4.96 14.28 1.36
N ASP A 425 6.19 14.65 1.72
CA ASP A 425 7.37 13.75 1.69
C ASP A 425 7.24 12.51 2.57
N ARG A 426 6.39 12.61 3.59
CA ARG A 426 6.24 11.59 4.64
C ARG A 426 5.02 10.70 4.40
N VAL A 427 4.24 10.94 3.35
CA VAL A 427 2.98 10.23 3.12
C VAL A 427 3.21 8.80 2.61
N ASP A 428 4.23 8.58 1.78
CA ASP A 428 4.41 7.34 1.01
C ASP A 428 4.48 6.08 1.89
N GLU A 429 5.17 6.14 3.03
CA GLU A 429 5.27 4.99 3.94
C GLU A 429 3.88 4.58 4.46
N ASN A 430 3.07 5.56 4.88
CA ASN A 430 1.75 5.29 5.43
C ASN A 430 0.72 4.97 4.35
N LEU A 431 0.86 5.59 3.18
CA LEU A 431 0.07 5.28 2.01
C LEU A 431 0.35 3.86 1.52
N ALA A 432 1.61 3.41 1.52
CA ALA A 432 1.97 2.04 1.19
C ALA A 432 1.32 1.05 2.18
N ILE A 433 1.41 1.29 3.49
CA ILE A 433 0.69 0.46 4.49
C ILE A 433 -0.80 0.41 4.17
N TYR A 434 -1.45 1.55 3.94
CA TYR A 434 -2.87 1.60 3.60
C TYR A 434 -3.20 0.78 2.35
N LEU A 435 -2.47 0.98 1.26
CA LEU A 435 -2.75 0.34 -0.02
C LEU A 435 -2.50 -1.18 0.00
N THR A 436 -1.61 -1.69 0.86
CA THR A 436 -1.39 -3.14 1.00
C THR A 436 -2.64 -3.90 1.45
N TYR A 437 -3.49 -3.31 2.29
CA TYR A 437 -4.72 -3.95 2.77
C TYR A 437 -6.01 -3.34 2.25
N ALA A 438 -5.96 -2.18 1.57
CA ALA A 438 -7.15 -1.42 1.22
C ALA A 438 -8.21 -2.28 0.52
N GLU A 439 -9.37 -2.42 1.16
CA GLU A 439 -10.57 -3.06 0.63
C GLU A 439 -11.66 -2.02 0.38
N LYS A 440 -12.82 -2.45 -0.15
CA LYS A 440 -14.00 -1.57 -0.18
C LYS A 440 -14.30 -1.07 1.24
N TYR A 441 -14.57 0.22 1.35
CA TYR A 441 -14.80 0.94 2.62
C TYR A 441 -13.56 1.06 3.51
N ALA A 442 -12.36 0.97 2.96
CA ALA A 442 -11.14 1.46 3.61
C ALA A 442 -10.96 2.97 3.39
N TYR A 443 -10.53 3.70 4.43
CA TYR A 443 -10.33 5.16 4.38
C TYR A 443 -9.01 5.56 5.04
N PHE A 444 -8.32 6.51 4.40
CA PHE A 444 -7.00 6.98 4.81
C PHE A 444 -7.08 8.34 5.51
N TYR A 445 -6.54 8.44 6.73
CA TYR A 445 -6.30 9.71 7.40
C TYR A 445 -4.83 10.11 7.25
N TRP A 446 -4.61 11.37 6.86
CA TRP A 446 -3.29 11.99 6.86
C TRP A 446 -3.39 13.49 7.13
N ALA A 447 -2.97 13.93 8.32
CA ALA A 447 -2.89 15.35 8.66
C ALA A 447 -1.97 15.57 9.87
N PRO A 448 -1.23 16.70 9.90
CA PRO A 448 -0.43 17.11 11.06
C PRO A 448 -1.21 17.23 12.37
N THR A 449 -2.44 17.74 12.29
CA THR A 449 -3.25 18.02 13.47
C THR A 449 -4.73 17.79 13.21
N VAL A 450 -5.45 17.49 14.29
CA VAL A 450 -6.92 17.51 14.31
C VAL A 450 -7.44 18.91 14.69
N ASP A 451 -6.57 19.81 15.14
CA ASP A 451 -6.92 21.15 15.62
C ASP A 451 -7.11 22.15 14.47
N ALA A 452 -8.37 22.39 14.11
CA ALA A 452 -8.72 23.31 13.03
C ALA A 452 -8.76 24.79 13.47
N SER A 453 -8.13 25.12 14.61
CA SER A 453 -7.65 26.49 14.91
C SER A 453 -6.28 26.79 14.29
N GLN A 454 -5.56 25.75 13.86
CA GLN A 454 -4.29 25.87 13.14
C GLN A 454 -4.53 26.24 11.67
N PRO A 455 -3.50 26.72 10.95
CA PRO A 455 -3.60 27.01 9.52
C PRO A 455 -4.20 25.85 8.72
N ASP A 456 -5.02 26.16 7.71
CA ASP A 456 -5.81 25.19 6.95
C ASP A 456 -4.99 24.04 6.37
N TRP A 457 -3.76 24.30 5.91
CA TRP A 457 -2.88 23.25 5.37
C TRP A 457 -2.52 22.16 6.39
N MET A 458 -2.65 22.42 7.69
CA MET A 458 -2.30 21.43 8.73
C MET A 458 -3.41 20.41 9.00
N TRP A 459 -4.62 20.63 8.51
CA TRP A 459 -5.78 19.76 8.77
C TRP A 459 -6.67 19.51 7.55
N ILE A 460 -6.58 20.36 6.52
CA ILE A 460 -7.06 20.13 5.15
C ILE A 460 -5.85 19.87 4.25
N THR A 461 -5.54 18.60 4.03
CA THR A 461 -4.38 18.13 3.26
C THR A 461 -4.81 17.72 1.85
N ASP A 462 -5.69 18.48 1.22
CA ASP A 462 -6.14 18.31 -0.16
C ASP A 462 -5.10 18.75 -1.21
N TYR A 463 -4.01 19.40 -0.79
CA TYR A 463 -2.88 19.77 -1.63
C TYR A 463 -1.87 18.63 -1.85
N VAL A 464 -1.96 17.54 -1.09
CA VAL A 464 -1.05 16.39 -1.20
C VAL A 464 -1.36 15.65 -2.50
N ASP A 465 -0.38 15.60 -3.39
CA ASP A 465 -0.52 15.19 -4.78
C ASP A 465 -1.06 13.75 -4.92
N GLN A 466 -0.57 12.81 -4.11
CA GLN A 466 -0.99 11.40 -4.11
C GLN A 466 -2.49 11.21 -3.85
N PHE A 467 -3.15 12.14 -3.15
CA PHE A 467 -4.60 12.06 -2.88
C PHE A 467 -5.46 12.56 -4.04
N ASN A 468 -4.84 13.22 -5.02
CA ASN A 468 -5.51 13.77 -6.17
C ASN A 468 -5.21 13.00 -7.47
N ARG A 469 -4.39 11.95 -7.41
CA ARG A 469 -4.11 11.08 -8.53
C ARG A 469 -5.16 9.98 -8.70
N PRO A 470 -5.43 9.51 -9.93
CA PRO A 470 -6.35 8.39 -10.17
C PRO A 470 -5.81 7.11 -9.56
N LEU A 471 -6.54 6.43 -8.68
CA LEU A 471 -6.08 5.18 -8.02
C LEU A 471 -6.50 3.92 -8.78
N GLY A 472 -7.80 3.81 -9.02
CA GLY A 472 -8.44 2.64 -9.64
C GLY A 472 -8.47 1.41 -8.72
N LYS A 473 -9.12 0.34 -9.18
CA LYS A 473 -9.29 -0.90 -8.39
C LYS A 473 -7.96 -1.62 -8.18
N PRO A 474 -7.77 -2.31 -7.04
CA PRO A 474 -6.68 -3.28 -6.91
C PRO A 474 -6.92 -4.44 -7.89
N PHE A 475 -5.85 -4.98 -8.46
CA PHE A 475 -5.92 -6.17 -9.32
C PHE A 475 -6.10 -7.47 -8.53
N GLY A 476 -5.86 -7.42 -7.22
CA GLY A 476 -5.99 -8.54 -6.30
C GLY A 476 -5.44 -8.18 -4.93
N ASP A 477 -5.20 -9.19 -4.12
CA ASP A 477 -4.56 -9.04 -2.82
C ASP A 477 -3.07 -8.69 -2.97
N ALA A 478 -2.48 -8.17 -1.90
CA ALA A 478 -1.04 -7.95 -1.87
C ALA A 478 -0.32 -9.29 -1.90
N ILE A 479 0.65 -9.43 -2.80
CA ILE A 479 1.63 -10.51 -2.76
C ILE A 479 2.57 -10.21 -1.62
N LYS A 480 2.75 -11.17 -0.72
CA LYS A 480 3.66 -11.06 0.43
C LYS A 480 4.77 -12.10 0.31
N ASP A 481 5.96 -11.67 0.68
CA ASP A 481 7.12 -12.53 0.83
C ASP A 481 7.98 -11.99 1.98
N ASN A 482 7.97 -12.73 3.09
CA ASN A 482 8.47 -12.29 4.40
C ASN A 482 7.91 -10.93 4.82
N TRP A 483 8.73 -9.89 4.72
CA TRP A 483 8.43 -8.52 5.12
C TRP A 483 8.14 -7.61 3.94
N ILE A 484 8.14 -8.16 2.72
CA ILE A 484 7.97 -7.42 1.48
C ILE A 484 6.55 -7.65 0.98
N TYR A 485 5.84 -6.55 0.70
CA TYR A 485 4.49 -6.53 0.16
C TYR A 485 4.52 -5.83 -1.20
N CYS A 486 3.91 -6.45 -2.20
CA CYS A 486 3.69 -5.84 -3.51
C CYS A 486 2.19 -5.86 -3.84
N ARG A 487 1.63 -4.75 -4.32
CA ARG A 487 0.22 -4.71 -4.76
C ARG A 487 0.02 -3.74 -5.91
N GLY A 488 -0.62 -4.22 -6.98
CA GLY A 488 -0.97 -3.43 -8.14
C GLY A 488 -2.42 -2.93 -8.10
N PHE A 489 -2.61 -1.67 -8.48
CA PHE A 489 -3.88 -1.02 -8.80
C PHE A 489 -3.91 -0.64 -10.28
N GLU A 490 -5.09 -0.31 -10.83
CA GLU A 490 -5.23 0.12 -12.24
C GLU A 490 -4.27 1.26 -12.60
N HIS A 491 -4.03 2.21 -11.68
CA HIS A 491 -3.20 3.39 -11.94
C HIS A 491 -2.00 3.56 -10.99
N CYS A 492 -1.76 2.61 -10.08
CA CYS A 492 -0.68 2.69 -9.10
C CYS A 492 -0.06 1.32 -8.85
N ASP A 493 1.22 1.27 -8.49
CA ASP A 493 1.92 0.10 -8.01
C ASP A 493 2.55 0.38 -6.64
N VAL A 494 2.51 -0.59 -5.74
CA VAL A 494 3.01 -0.48 -4.37
C VAL A 494 4.07 -1.53 -4.13
N PHE A 495 5.25 -1.10 -3.68
CA PHE A 495 6.29 -1.95 -3.11
C PHE A 495 6.57 -1.49 -1.68
N PHE A 496 6.54 -2.41 -0.72
CA PHE A 496 6.75 -2.08 0.68
C PHE A 496 7.54 -3.17 1.42
N ASN A 497 8.79 -2.87 1.77
CA ASN A 497 9.63 -3.69 2.61
C ASN A 497 9.60 -3.17 4.06
N LEU A 498 8.94 -3.92 4.94
CA LEU A 498 8.77 -3.60 6.37
C LEU A 498 10.04 -3.79 7.20
N LYS A 499 10.97 -4.63 6.76
CA LYS A 499 12.16 -5.01 7.54
C LYS A 499 13.36 -5.26 6.62
N PRO A 500 13.86 -4.23 5.93
CA PRO A 500 15.08 -4.36 5.14
C PRO A 500 16.30 -4.42 6.05
N ASP A 501 17.38 -5.02 5.55
CA ASP A 501 18.67 -5.14 6.25
C ASP A 501 19.30 -3.78 6.59
N SER A 502 18.94 -2.73 5.85
CA SER A 502 19.34 -1.34 6.10
C SER A 502 18.77 -0.78 7.41
N GLY A 503 17.74 -1.41 7.98
CA GLY A 503 17.11 -1.08 9.25
C GLY A 503 15.99 -0.02 9.19
N SER A 504 15.74 0.61 8.04
CA SER A 504 14.63 1.56 7.84
C SER A 504 13.72 1.06 6.73
N THR A 505 12.41 1.07 6.96
CA THR A 505 11.38 0.64 5.98
C THR A 505 11.63 1.27 4.60
N VAL A 506 11.35 0.49 3.54
CA VAL A 506 11.41 0.98 2.15
C VAL A 506 10.01 0.91 1.57
N SER A 507 9.46 2.05 1.17
CA SER A 507 8.14 2.20 0.57
C SER A 507 8.22 2.92 -0.76
N ARG A 508 7.56 2.40 -1.78
CA ARG A 508 7.45 3.04 -3.09
C ARG A 508 6.00 2.93 -3.56
N VAL A 509 5.42 4.07 -3.91
CA VAL A 509 4.07 4.17 -4.47
C VAL A 509 4.21 4.91 -5.79
N TYR A 510 4.20 4.18 -6.90
CA TYR A 510 4.43 4.75 -8.23
C TYR A 510 3.17 4.68 -9.09
N TRP A 511 2.93 5.73 -9.84
CA TRP A 511 1.74 5.91 -10.66
C TRP A 511 1.98 5.51 -12.10
N LYS A 512 0.99 4.84 -12.69
CA LYS A 512 1.01 4.28 -14.04
C LYS A 512 0.39 5.29 -14.99
N ASN A 513 1.15 5.70 -16.00
CA ASN A 513 0.71 6.72 -16.95
C ASN A 513 1.05 6.32 -18.38
N ASP A 514 0.04 6.29 -19.24
CA ASP A 514 0.22 6.21 -20.69
C ASP A 514 0.34 7.62 -21.27
N ILE A 515 1.58 8.03 -21.54
CA ILE A 515 1.89 9.34 -22.08
C ILE A 515 1.48 9.38 -23.55
N GLY A 516 0.72 10.40 -23.96
CA GLY A 516 0.41 10.67 -25.36
C GLY A 516 -0.63 9.75 -26.02
N SER A 517 -1.41 9.02 -25.22
CA SER A 517 -2.49 8.14 -25.70
C SER A 517 -2.01 7.15 -26.77
N PRO A 518 -1.08 6.26 -26.44
CA PRO A 518 -0.69 5.15 -27.31
C PRO A 518 -1.90 4.27 -27.67
N ALA A 519 -1.81 3.48 -28.75
CA ALA A 519 -2.94 2.66 -29.20
C ALA A 519 -3.17 1.41 -28.32
N LEU A 520 -2.15 0.97 -27.58
CA LEU A 520 -2.24 -0.07 -26.56
C LEU A 520 -1.76 0.49 -25.22
N ASP A 521 -2.61 0.38 -24.20
CA ASP A 521 -2.28 0.77 -22.83
C ASP A 521 -1.12 -0.08 -22.31
N GLY A 522 -0.22 0.57 -21.57
CA GLY A 522 0.88 -0.09 -20.89
C GLY A 522 0.49 -0.67 -19.54
N SER A 523 1.46 -1.30 -18.89
CA SER A 523 1.29 -1.78 -17.52
C SER A 523 2.64 -1.85 -16.81
N GLY A 524 2.62 -1.90 -15.48
CA GLY A 524 3.83 -1.98 -14.67
C GLY A 524 3.55 -2.56 -13.30
N PHE A 525 4.43 -3.46 -12.83
CA PHE A 525 4.27 -4.12 -11.52
C PHE A 525 5.62 -4.38 -10.87
N SER A 526 5.70 -4.14 -9.56
CA SER A 526 6.81 -4.58 -8.72
C SER A 526 6.66 -6.04 -8.31
N LYS A 527 7.80 -6.66 -8.01
CA LYS A 527 7.93 -7.99 -7.42
C LYS A 527 8.67 -7.86 -6.09
N THR A 528 8.54 -8.88 -5.25
CA THR A 528 9.09 -8.87 -3.89
C THR A 528 10.63 -8.92 -3.85
N ASP A 529 11.28 -9.23 -4.97
CA ASP A 529 12.74 -9.20 -5.17
C ASP A 529 13.28 -7.84 -5.68
N ASP A 530 12.48 -6.77 -5.59
CA ASP A 530 12.78 -5.41 -6.08
C ASP A 530 12.98 -5.33 -7.61
N THR A 531 12.39 -6.28 -8.34
CA THR A 531 12.27 -6.25 -9.80
C THR A 531 10.97 -5.55 -10.21
N TYR A 532 11.03 -4.74 -11.26
CA TYR A 532 9.86 -4.18 -11.94
C TYR A 532 9.76 -4.74 -13.36
N THR A 533 8.57 -5.16 -13.75
CA THR A 533 8.25 -5.52 -15.14
C THR A 533 7.27 -4.49 -15.68
N LEU A 534 7.66 -3.81 -16.77
CA LEU A 534 6.85 -2.79 -17.43
C LEU A 534 6.58 -3.20 -18.87
N GLN A 535 5.40 -2.86 -19.38
CA GLN A 535 5.01 -2.99 -20.76
C GLN A 535 4.54 -1.64 -21.30
N GLY A 536 4.92 -1.31 -22.53
CA GLY A 536 4.47 -0.08 -23.18
C GLY A 536 4.54 -0.16 -24.69
N SER A 537 3.61 0.53 -25.34
CA SER A 537 3.60 0.72 -26.79
C SER A 537 4.00 2.16 -27.15
N GLY A 538 4.06 2.46 -28.45
CA GLY A 538 4.34 3.81 -28.92
C GLY A 538 5.81 4.12 -29.10
N HIS A 539 6.20 5.39 -29.11
CA HIS A 539 7.56 5.84 -29.34
C HIS A 539 8.02 6.97 -28.39
N LEU A 540 9.31 7.03 -28.11
CA LEU A 540 9.95 8.20 -27.49
C LEU A 540 10.82 8.90 -28.53
N SER A 541 10.23 9.83 -29.29
CA SER A 541 10.90 10.49 -30.43
C SER A 541 10.16 11.76 -30.88
N GLY A 542 10.80 12.56 -31.74
CA GLY A 542 10.16 13.72 -32.36
C GLY A 542 9.69 14.78 -31.36
N VAL A 543 8.60 15.46 -31.71
CA VAL A 543 8.03 16.57 -30.91
C VAL A 543 6.97 16.15 -29.89
N SER A 544 6.52 14.89 -29.92
CA SER A 544 5.45 14.37 -29.08
C SER A 544 5.72 12.90 -28.81
N ASP A 545 5.61 12.49 -27.56
CA ASP A 545 5.93 11.14 -27.11
C ASP A 545 4.68 10.27 -26.95
N LYS A 546 4.86 8.95 -27.09
CA LYS A 546 3.90 7.92 -26.74
C LYS A 546 4.60 6.78 -26.00
N PHE A 547 4.34 6.58 -24.72
CA PHE A 547 5.01 5.53 -23.94
C PHE A 547 4.30 5.25 -22.62
N PHE A 548 4.67 4.14 -21.99
CA PHE A 548 4.27 3.85 -20.61
C PHE A 548 5.29 4.39 -19.61
N TYR A 549 4.81 5.05 -18.55
CA TYR A 549 5.61 5.69 -17.52
C TYR A 549 5.13 5.28 -16.12
N LEU A 550 6.00 4.61 -15.37
CA LEU A 550 5.80 4.32 -13.95
C LEU A 550 6.61 5.32 -13.14
N SER A 551 5.95 6.32 -12.56
CA SER A 551 6.61 7.49 -11.98
C SER A 551 5.95 8.00 -10.72
N ASP A 552 6.69 8.82 -9.99
CA ASP A 552 6.17 9.62 -8.91
C ASP A 552 6.90 10.97 -8.88
N LEU A 553 6.40 11.87 -8.05
CA LEU A 553 6.97 13.20 -7.90
C LEU A 553 8.43 13.20 -7.50
N HIS A 554 9.19 14.17 -7.99
CA HIS A 554 10.55 14.44 -7.55
C HIS A 554 10.77 15.93 -7.41
N TYR A 555 11.48 16.33 -6.35
CA TYR A 555 11.74 17.72 -6.04
C TYR A 555 13.22 18.05 -6.04
N GLY A 556 13.56 19.09 -6.79
CA GLY A 556 14.89 19.69 -6.80
C GLY A 556 15.97 18.72 -7.25
N ASP A 557 17.12 18.79 -6.58
CA ASP A 557 18.30 17.99 -6.88
C ASP A 557 18.13 16.54 -6.45
N GLY A 558 18.78 15.64 -7.15
CA GLY A 558 18.68 14.23 -6.80
C GLY A 558 19.27 13.29 -7.84
N LYS A 559 18.98 12.00 -7.66
CA LYS A 559 19.50 10.91 -8.49
C LYS A 559 18.43 9.86 -8.74
N LEU A 560 18.37 9.40 -9.98
CA LEU A 560 17.70 8.16 -10.36
C LEU A 560 18.75 7.09 -10.64
N ALA A 561 18.49 5.86 -10.22
CA ALA A 561 19.34 4.70 -10.51
C ALA A 561 18.50 3.45 -10.79
N ALA A 562 18.95 2.61 -11.71
CA ALA A 562 18.39 1.28 -11.94
C ALA A 562 19.37 0.38 -12.71
N LYS A 563 19.18 -0.94 -12.61
CA LYS A 563 19.69 -1.90 -13.61
C LYS A 563 18.61 -2.09 -14.68
N LEU A 564 18.91 -1.71 -15.92
CA LEU A 564 18.01 -1.86 -17.09
C LEU A 564 18.20 -3.26 -17.69
N GLU A 565 17.70 -4.27 -16.98
CA GLU A 565 18.09 -5.68 -17.16
C GLU A 565 17.73 -6.23 -18.54
N ALA A 566 16.51 -6.00 -18.99
CA ALA A 566 16.03 -6.52 -20.27
C ALA A 566 15.06 -5.55 -20.95
N LEU A 567 15.03 -5.62 -22.27
CA LEU A 567 14.03 -5.00 -23.14
C LEU A 567 13.86 -5.94 -24.33
N ASP A 568 12.62 -6.35 -24.61
CA ASP A 568 12.33 -7.21 -25.74
C ASP A 568 12.61 -6.51 -27.08
N ASP A 569 13.22 -7.25 -28.01
CA ASP A 569 13.53 -6.79 -29.38
C ASP A 569 12.29 -6.83 -30.29
N SER A 570 11.21 -6.18 -29.84
CA SER A 570 9.96 -6.03 -30.57
C SER A 570 10.14 -5.18 -31.83
N HIS A 571 10.97 -4.13 -31.75
CA HIS A 571 11.30 -3.23 -32.85
C HIS A 571 12.56 -2.41 -32.51
N ALA A 572 13.30 -1.97 -33.54
CA ALA A 572 14.55 -1.20 -33.36
C ALA A 572 14.36 0.15 -32.63
N GLY A 573 13.12 0.66 -32.63
CA GLY A 573 12.71 1.88 -31.93
C GLY A 573 12.37 1.68 -30.45
N ALA A 574 12.35 0.44 -29.93
CA ALA A 574 12.00 0.18 -28.54
C ALA A 574 13.01 0.84 -27.59
N ARG A 575 12.54 1.41 -26.49
CA ARG A 575 13.40 2.05 -25.48
C ARG A 575 12.87 1.73 -24.09
N SER A 576 13.78 1.50 -23.14
CA SER A 576 13.45 1.45 -21.71
C SER A 576 14.47 2.22 -20.89
N GLY A 577 14.09 2.83 -19.77
CA GLY A 577 15.06 3.57 -18.97
C GLY A 577 14.50 4.41 -17.84
N ILE A 578 15.32 5.35 -17.35
CA ILE A 578 14.99 6.26 -16.26
C ILE A 578 14.87 7.69 -16.79
N MET A 579 13.92 8.46 -16.26
CA MET A 579 13.55 9.76 -16.83
C MET A 579 13.22 10.78 -15.74
N PHE A 580 13.61 12.04 -15.99
CA PHE A 580 12.96 13.23 -15.43
C PHE A 580 12.09 13.87 -16.50
N ARG A 581 10.84 14.18 -16.16
CA ARG A 581 9.87 14.80 -17.08
C ARG A 581 9.22 16.01 -16.42
N GLU A 582 9.16 17.10 -17.17
CA GLU A 582 8.33 18.23 -16.78
C GLU A 582 6.87 17.80 -16.65
N ARG A 583 6.21 18.34 -15.63
CA ARG A 583 4.77 18.24 -15.46
C ARG A 583 4.14 19.61 -15.59
N ASN A 584 2.93 19.65 -16.11
CA ASN A 584 2.08 20.82 -16.11
C ASN A 584 1.23 20.81 -14.84
N GLU A 585 1.41 21.80 -13.97
CA GLU A 585 0.55 21.98 -12.81
C GLU A 585 -0.75 22.64 -13.28
N PRO A 586 -1.90 21.95 -13.26
CA PRO A 586 -3.18 22.60 -13.56
C PRO A 586 -3.36 23.72 -12.53
N MET A 587 -3.66 24.93 -13.03
CA MET A 587 -3.64 26.17 -12.26
C MET A 587 -4.52 26.06 -11.02
N THR A 588 -3.89 25.91 -9.85
CA THR A 588 -4.57 25.96 -8.56
C THR A 588 -4.75 27.41 -8.14
N THR A 589 -5.73 28.13 -8.69
CA THR A 589 -6.30 29.23 -7.88
C THR A 589 -7.00 28.56 -6.70
N GLU A 590 -6.88 29.12 -5.48
CA GLU A 590 -7.50 28.58 -4.25
C GLU A 590 -9.04 28.45 -4.33
N LEU A 591 -9.67 28.80 -5.46
CA LEU A 591 -11.11 28.96 -5.62
C LEU A 591 -11.72 28.25 -6.84
N ASP A 592 -10.95 27.58 -7.69
CA ASP A 592 -11.50 26.74 -8.76
C ASP A 592 -11.32 25.25 -8.42
N PHE A 593 -12.19 24.74 -7.54
CA PHE A 593 -12.40 23.30 -7.33
C PHE A 593 -13.07 22.61 -8.55
N ALA A 594 -13.03 23.26 -9.73
CA ALA A 594 -13.80 22.92 -10.91
C ALA A 594 -12.98 22.26 -12.02
N GLU A 595 -11.65 22.23 -11.92
CA GLU A 595 -10.84 21.24 -12.65
C GLU A 595 -10.51 20.12 -11.67
N ASP A 596 -11.18 18.99 -11.83
CA ASP A 596 -10.86 17.77 -11.09
C ASP A 596 -9.41 17.40 -11.44
N TYR A 597 -8.46 17.70 -10.54
CA TYR A 597 -7.04 17.35 -10.69
C TYR A 597 -6.86 15.86 -11.04
N THR A 598 -7.76 15.00 -10.55
CA THR A 598 -7.81 13.60 -10.93
C THR A 598 -8.19 13.43 -12.40
N ALA A 599 -9.17 14.18 -12.90
CA ALA A 599 -9.48 14.24 -14.32
C ALA A 599 -8.33 14.82 -15.16
N ALA A 600 -7.60 15.84 -14.68
CA ALA A 600 -6.43 16.38 -15.38
C ALA A 600 -5.32 15.33 -15.58
N TYR A 601 -5.10 14.46 -14.59
CA TYR A 601 -4.24 13.28 -14.77
C TYR A 601 -4.80 12.30 -15.81
N ARG A 602 -6.10 11.96 -15.72
CA ARG A 602 -6.75 11.02 -16.66
C ARG A 602 -6.72 11.52 -18.10
N ASP A 603 -6.90 12.81 -18.30
CA ASP A 603 -6.93 13.47 -19.60
C ASP A 603 -5.52 13.75 -20.14
N GLY A 604 -4.47 13.40 -19.40
CA GLY A 604 -3.07 13.58 -19.81
C GLY A 604 -2.63 15.04 -19.86
N THR A 605 -3.33 15.95 -19.19
CA THR A 605 -3.02 17.40 -19.20
C THR A 605 -1.99 17.78 -18.13
N VAL A 606 -1.76 16.91 -17.15
CA VAL A 606 -0.65 17.02 -16.19
C VAL A 606 0.65 16.50 -16.80
N LEU A 607 0.62 15.31 -17.42
CA LEU A 607 1.78 14.66 -18.03
C LEU A 607 1.69 14.75 -19.55
N LEU A 608 2.00 15.93 -20.07
CA LEU A 608 1.88 16.24 -21.49
C LEU A 608 2.85 15.41 -22.33
N PRO A 609 2.48 14.96 -23.54
CA PRO A 609 3.34 14.16 -24.42
C PRO A 609 4.51 14.94 -25.03
N ASP A 610 4.44 16.26 -25.05
CA ASP A 610 5.45 17.13 -25.65
C ASP A 610 6.33 17.86 -24.60
N ALA A 611 6.23 17.44 -23.33
CA ALA A 611 6.91 18.06 -22.20
C ALA A 611 8.44 17.97 -22.29
N ARG A 612 9.13 18.94 -21.68
CA ARG A 612 10.58 18.90 -21.50
C ARG A 612 10.98 17.66 -20.70
N THR A 613 12.08 17.03 -21.08
CA THR A 613 12.51 15.77 -20.47
C THR A 613 14.02 15.57 -20.59
N VAL A 614 14.59 14.77 -19.67
CA VAL A 614 15.92 14.17 -19.79
C VAL A 614 15.81 12.70 -19.37
N ALA A 615 16.38 11.80 -20.15
CA ALA A 615 16.31 10.36 -19.86
C ALA A 615 17.63 9.65 -20.20
N VAL A 616 17.93 8.60 -19.45
CA VAL A 616 18.93 7.58 -19.80
C VAL A 616 18.19 6.31 -20.16
N LEU A 617 18.42 5.80 -21.36
CA LEU A 617 17.66 4.73 -21.99
C LEU A 617 18.57 3.61 -22.46
N ARG A 618 18.03 2.40 -22.54
CA ARG A 618 18.62 1.23 -23.17
C ARG A 618 17.76 0.83 -24.36
N ASP A 619 18.41 0.47 -25.46
CA ASP A 619 17.76 -0.11 -26.65
C ASP A 619 17.85 -1.66 -26.65
N PRO A 620 17.17 -2.37 -27.57
CA PRO A 620 17.22 -3.83 -27.63
C PRO A 620 18.63 -4.40 -27.87
N SER A 621 19.52 -3.65 -28.52
CA SER A 621 20.93 -4.05 -28.71
C SER A 621 21.77 -3.91 -27.43
N GLY A 622 21.22 -3.25 -26.41
CA GLY A 622 21.85 -2.95 -25.14
C GLY A 622 22.62 -1.65 -25.11
N GLN A 623 22.59 -0.85 -26.18
CA GLN A 623 23.24 0.47 -26.17
C GLN A 623 22.58 1.40 -25.16
N MET A 624 23.40 2.23 -24.52
CA MET A 624 22.95 3.18 -23.51
C MET A 624 22.91 4.57 -24.12
N HIS A 625 21.75 5.20 -24.14
CA HIS A 625 21.52 6.52 -24.73
C HIS A 625 21.18 7.52 -23.64
N MET A 626 21.62 8.77 -23.79
CA MET A 626 21.06 9.90 -23.06
C MET A 626 20.33 10.80 -24.05
N VAL A 627 19.05 11.10 -23.78
CA VAL A 627 18.21 11.95 -24.62
C VAL A 627 17.59 13.09 -23.81
N TYR A 628 17.22 14.16 -24.49
CA TYR A 628 16.56 15.31 -23.86
C TYR A 628 15.66 16.08 -24.83
N ARG A 629 14.66 16.77 -24.27
CA ARG A 629 13.83 17.77 -24.97
C ARG A 629 13.94 19.10 -24.22
N SER A 630 14.45 20.13 -24.90
CA SER A 630 14.76 21.42 -24.26
C SER A 630 13.57 22.38 -24.12
N THR A 631 12.55 22.22 -24.96
CA THR A 631 11.36 23.09 -24.99
C THR A 631 10.13 22.24 -25.23
N THR A 632 8.98 22.65 -24.68
CA THR A 632 7.69 22.03 -25.00
C THR A 632 7.46 22.02 -26.52
N ALA A 633 6.94 20.91 -27.05
CA ALA A 633 6.78 20.67 -28.49
C ALA A 633 8.07 20.77 -29.33
N GLY A 634 9.24 20.73 -28.69
CA GLY A 634 10.54 20.66 -29.36
C GLY A 634 10.94 19.23 -29.72
N GLU A 635 11.87 19.09 -30.66
CA GLU A 635 12.46 17.80 -31.04
C GLU A 635 13.18 17.13 -29.86
N LEU A 636 12.98 15.82 -29.69
CA LEU A 636 13.79 14.98 -28.82
C LEU A 636 15.18 14.79 -29.44
N ARG A 637 16.23 15.10 -28.68
CA ARG A 637 17.62 15.07 -29.13
C ARG A 637 18.42 14.01 -28.39
N SER A 638 19.35 13.36 -29.09
CA SER A 638 20.40 12.56 -28.47
C SER A 638 21.49 13.47 -27.91
N ALA A 639 21.81 13.33 -26.62
CA ALA A 639 22.94 13.98 -25.97
C ALA A 639 24.23 13.13 -26.05
N GLY A 640 24.09 11.80 -26.03
CA GLY A 640 25.23 10.88 -26.07
C GLY A 640 24.79 9.42 -26.14
N THR A 641 25.72 8.54 -26.50
CA THR A 641 25.49 7.09 -26.56
C THR A 641 26.76 6.35 -26.15
N LEU A 642 26.61 5.24 -25.44
CA LEU A 642 27.67 4.31 -25.09
C LEU A 642 27.35 2.90 -25.66
N PRO A 643 28.40 2.12 -25.99
CA PRO A 643 28.21 0.76 -26.52
C PRO A 643 27.60 -0.18 -25.46
N PRO A 644 27.04 -1.33 -25.87
CA PRO A 644 26.35 -2.25 -24.95
C PRO A 644 27.21 -2.75 -23.77
N ALA A 645 28.52 -2.87 -23.98
CA ALA A 645 29.47 -3.28 -22.96
C ALA A 645 29.61 -2.30 -21.77
N GLN A 646 28.98 -1.12 -21.82
CA GLN A 646 28.97 -0.13 -20.75
C GLN A 646 27.66 -0.14 -19.94
N GLY A 647 26.65 -0.92 -20.33
CA GLY A 647 25.43 -1.15 -19.57
C GLY A 647 25.46 -2.51 -18.85
N PRO A 648 24.44 -2.87 -18.04
CA PRO A 648 23.06 -2.34 -18.10
C PRO A 648 22.68 -1.36 -16.98
N TYR A 649 23.60 -0.97 -16.10
CA TYR A 649 23.29 -0.05 -15.01
C TYR A 649 23.23 1.39 -15.53
N ALA A 650 22.25 2.16 -15.06
CA ALA A 650 22.03 3.54 -15.45
C ALA A 650 21.89 4.44 -14.22
N THR A 651 22.45 5.64 -14.29
CA THR A 651 22.11 6.73 -13.35
C THR A 651 21.87 8.03 -14.09
N LEU A 652 20.98 8.86 -13.53
CA LEU A 652 20.70 10.21 -14.01
C LEU A 652 20.61 11.14 -12.79
N THR A 653 21.56 12.07 -12.70
CA THR A 653 21.68 13.01 -11.57
C THR A 653 21.25 14.40 -12.01
N ARG A 654 20.49 15.09 -11.17
CA ARG A 654 20.11 16.51 -11.30
C ARG A 654 20.79 17.34 -10.22
N ILE A 655 21.48 18.40 -10.62
CA ILE A 655 22.05 19.44 -9.75
C ILE A 655 21.70 20.81 -10.35
N GLY A 656 20.76 21.51 -9.74
CA GLY A 656 20.08 22.67 -10.30
C GLY A 656 19.43 22.33 -11.65
N ASP A 657 19.90 23.01 -12.69
CA ASP A 657 19.49 22.79 -14.08
C ASP A 657 20.44 21.82 -14.82
N THR A 658 21.45 21.27 -14.16
CA THR A 658 22.42 20.35 -14.77
C THR A 658 21.98 18.91 -14.58
N PHE A 659 21.81 18.20 -15.70
CA PHE A 659 21.52 16.76 -15.71
C PHE A 659 22.71 16.00 -16.25
N THR A 660 23.18 14.97 -15.52
CA THR A 660 24.29 14.12 -15.97
C THR A 660 23.89 12.66 -15.96
N GLY A 661 24.00 12.00 -17.12
CA GLY A 661 23.71 10.58 -17.28
C GLY A 661 24.99 9.74 -17.28
N TYR A 662 24.94 8.59 -16.60
CA TYR A 662 26.03 7.61 -16.58
C TYR A 662 25.50 6.20 -16.86
N ALA A 663 26.37 5.34 -17.37
CA ALA A 663 26.13 3.91 -17.46
C ALA A 663 27.27 3.13 -16.79
N SER A 664 26.98 1.90 -16.37
CA SER A 664 27.96 0.97 -15.81
C SER A 664 27.64 -0.48 -16.21
N ALA A 665 28.69 -1.29 -16.37
CA ALA A 665 28.57 -2.73 -16.64
C ALA A 665 28.43 -3.57 -15.36
N ASP A 666 28.99 -3.09 -14.25
CA ASP A 666 29.11 -3.79 -12.98
C ASP A 666 28.33 -3.12 -11.83
N GLY A 667 27.83 -1.90 -12.03
CA GLY A 667 27.18 -1.08 -11.01
C GLY A 667 28.16 -0.34 -10.09
N GLU A 668 29.47 -0.52 -10.29
CA GLU A 668 30.53 0.06 -9.45
C GLU A 668 31.32 1.12 -10.21
N THR A 669 31.71 0.82 -11.45
CA THR A 669 32.50 1.70 -12.31
C THR A 669 31.60 2.44 -13.28
N TRP A 670 31.49 3.75 -13.13
CA TRP A 670 30.53 4.58 -13.89
C TRP A 670 31.20 5.38 -15.01
N THR A 671 30.72 5.19 -16.24
CA THR A 671 31.13 5.96 -17.43
C THR A 671 30.08 7.02 -17.74
N LYS A 672 30.49 8.28 -17.85
CA LYS A 672 29.59 9.38 -18.24
C LYS A 672 29.11 9.18 -19.68
N ILE A 673 27.80 9.24 -19.89
CA ILE A 673 27.19 9.24 -21.23
C ILE A 673 27.24 10.66 -21.79
N ALA A 674 26.63 11.61 -21.08
CA ALA A 674 26.59 13.02 -21.45
C ALA A 674 26.16 13.90 -20.25
N GLN A 675 26.15 15.21 -20.46
CA GLN A 675 25.55 16.19 -19.55
C GLN A 675 24.74 17.18 -20.38
N VAL A 676 23.59 17.59 -19.85
CA VAL A 676 22.66 18.52 -20.47
C VAL A 676 22.28 19.56 -19.42
N ASP A 677 22.33 20.84 -19.81
CA ASP A 677 21.75 21.91 -19.01
C ASP A 677 20.32 22.16 -19.50
N LEU A 678 19.34 21.91 -18.65
CA LEU A 678 17.91 22.07 -18.92
C LEU A 678 17.22 22.62 -17.68
N SER A 679 16.67 23.83 -17.78
CA SER A 679 15.86 24.36 -16.70
C SER A 679 14.53 23.63 -16.62
N LEU A 680 14.29 22.93 -15.51
CA LEU A 680 13.02 22.32 -15.13
C LEU A 680 12.53 22.96 -13.84
N ALA A 681 11.20 22.92 -13.61
CA ALA A 681 10.65 23.33 -12.32
C ALA A 681 11.25 22.50 -11.17
N GLU A 682 11.14 22.98 -9.94
CA GLU A 682 11.56 22.22 -8.76
C GLU A 682 10.83 20.88 -8.70
N LYS A 683 9.50 20.92 -8.84
CA LYS A 683 8.60 19.76 -8.86
C LYS A 683 8.49 19.19 -10.29
N VAL A 684 8.95 17.96 -10.47
CA VAL A 684 8.93 17.20 -11.74
C VAL A 684 8.46 15.77 -11.51
N GLU A 685 8.28 15.00 -12.57
CA GLU A 685 8.00 13.57 -12.49
C GLU A 685 9.24 12.75 -12.79
N ALA A 686 9.51 11.74 -11.97
CA ALA A 686 10.67 10.89 -12.12
C ALA A 686 10.30 9.41 -12.01
N GLY A 687 10.83 8.58 -12.90
CA GLY A 687 10.40 7.19 -12.98
C GLY A 687 11.07 6.36 -14.05
N MET A 688 10.47 5.19 -14.27
CA MET A 688 10.85 4.21 -15.28
C MET A 688 9.94 4.32 -16.50
N VAL A 689 10.52 4.31 -17.69
CA VAL A 689 9.82 4.45 -18.97
C VAL A 689 10.05 3.22 -19.87
N VAL A 690 9.03 2.84 -20.64
CA VAL A 690 9.15 1.85 -21.73
C VAL A 690 8.27 2.20 -22.93
N CYS A 691 8.79 1.99 -24.13
CA CYS A 691 8.03 2.01 -25.38
C CYS A 691 8.58 0.96 -26.35
N SER A 692 7.71 0.48 -27.25
CA SER A 692 8.06 -0.52 -28.26
C SER A 692 8.67 0.08 -29.52
N GLY A 693 8.49 1.37 -29.78
CA GLY A 693 8.77 1.98 -31.08
C GLY A 693 7.65 1.77 -32.12
N ASP A 694 6.53 1.14 -31.75
CA ASP A 694 5.34 0.92 -32.59
C ASP A 694 4.07 1.03 -31.74
N ASP A 695 3.17 1.93 -32.11
CA ASP A 695 1.89 2.16 -31.41
C ASP A 695 1.03 0.88 -31.29
N ASN A 696 1.20 -0.11 -32.17
CA ASN A 696 0.33 -1.29 -32.25
C ASN A 696 0.92 -2.54 -31.58
N SER A 697 2.06 -2.44 -30.92
CA SER A 697 2.69 -3.56 -30.22
C SER A 697 3.27 -3.13 -28.87
N LEU A 698 3.22 -4.03 -27.89
CA LEU A 698 3.83 -3.82 -26.58
C LEU A 698 5.27 -4.37 -26.60
N ALA A 699 6.19 -3.63 -25.96
CA ALA A 699 7.48 -4.16 -25.55
C ALA A 699 7.49 -4.34 -24.03
N GLU A 700 8.12 -5.41 -23.56
CA GLU A 700 8.35 -5.65 -22.14
C GLU A 700 9.77 -5.25 -21.75
N ALA A 701 9.91 -4.59 -20.61
CA ALA A 701 11.17 -4.22 -20.00
C ALA A 701 11.23 -4.66 -18.54
N THR A 702 12.39 -5.15 -18.13
CA THR A 702 12.67 -5.52 -16.73
C THR A 702 13.70 -4.57 -16.13
N PHE A 703 13.39 -4.05 -14.96
CA PHE A 703 14.25 -3.18 -14.16
C PHE A 703 14.53 -3.83 -12.82
N ARG A 704 15.72 -3.62 -12.25
CA ARG A 704 16.00 -3.99 -10.85
C ARG A 704 16.55 -2.83 -10.06
N ALA A 705 16.29 -2.87 -8.75
CA ALA A 705 16.85 -1.96 -7.76
C ALA A 705 16.67 -0.49 -8.14
N PHE A 706 15.47 -0.14 -8.63
CA PHE A 706 15.16 1.25 -8.95
C PHE A 706 15.21 2.10 -7.67
N SER A 707 15.94 3.21 -7.71
CA SER A 707 15.94 4.21 -6.64
C SER A 707 15.67 5.61 -7.19
N ARG A 708 14.86 6.34 -6.43
CA ARG A 708 14.59 7.78 -6.58
C ARG A 708 15.08 8.45 -5.30
N GLU A 709 16.15 9.22 -5.41
CA GLU A 709 16.77 9.91 -4.27
C GLU A 709 16.69 11.41 -4.48
N GLU A 710 16.10 12.12 -3.53
CA GLU A 710 16.12 13.58 -3.49
C GLU A 710 17.23 14.05 -2.53
N SER A 711 17.95 15.09 -2.93
CA SER A 711 18.97 15.75 -2.11
C SER A 711 18.55 17.18 -1.84
N THR A 712 18.05 17.46 -0.64
CA THR A 712 17.75 18.83 -0.22
C THR A 712 19.02 19.58 0.14
N PRO A 713 19.17 20.88 -0.18
CA PRO A 713 20.27 21.73 0.31
C PRO A 713 20.38 21.78 1.85
N ASP A 714 19.30 21.48 2.57
CA ASP A 714 19.22 21.44 4.04
C ASP A 714 19.46 20.04 4.66
N ALA A 715 20.13 19.13 3.95
CA ALA A 715 20.52 17.81 4.48
C ALA A 715 21.58 17.84 5.62
N ALA A 716 21.67 18.93 6.37
CA ALA A 716 22.34 19.01 7.66
C ALA A 716 21.42 18.53 8.81
N PHE A 717 20.83 17.35 8.67
CA PHE A 717 20.35 16.59 9.83
C PHE A 717 21.12 15.26 9.86
N PRO A 718 22.04 15.06 10.82
CA PRO A 718 22.77 13.81 10.89
C PRO A 718 21.80 12.67 11.17
N LYS A 719 21.88 11.61 10.35
CA LYS A 719 21.45 10.26 10.74
C LYS A 719 22.01 10.00 12.14
N ARG A 720 21.15 9.89 13.15
CA ARG A 720 21.63 9.48 14.49
C ARG A 720 22.27 8.09 14.34
N PRO A 721 23.53 7.89 14.77
CA PRO A 721 24.09 6.55 14.86
C PRO A 721 23.30 5.74 15.90
N PRO A 722 23.29 4.40 15.80
CA PRO A 722 22.64 3.54 16.78
C PRO A 722 23.26 3.76 18.16
N VAL A 723 22.47 4.24 19.11
CA VAL A 723 22.88 4.28 20.51
C VAL A 723 22.89 2.85 21.03
N ARG A 724 24.09 2.27 21.14
CA ARG A 724 24.34 1.16 22.06
C ARG A 724 24.02 1.67 23.47
N ARG A 725 22.91 1.20 24.07
CA ARG A 725 22.79 1.28 25.53
C ARG A 725 23.66 0.17 26.12
N ALA A 726 24.80 0.60 26.66
CA ALA A 726 25.53 -0.19 27.64
C ALA A 726 24.64 -0.41 28.86
N LEU A 727 24.61 -1.67 29.31
CA LEU A 727 24.31 -2.06 30.68
C LEU A 727 25.16 -1.20 31.64
N GLU A 728 24.54 -0.59 32.65
CA GLU A 728 25.11 -0.46 33.99
C GLU A 728 24.11 0.16 34.99
N ARG A 729 23.94 -0.58 36.11
CA ARG A 729 23.22 -0.35 37.37
C ARG A 729 21.74 -0.72 37.43
#